data_AF-A0A8S2QY17-F1
#
_entry.id   AF-A0A8S2QY17-F1
#
_cell.length_a   1.000
_cell.length_b   1.000
_cell.length_c   1.000
_cell.angle_alpha   90.00
_cell.angle_beta   90.00
_cell.angle_gamma   90.00
#
_symmetry.space_group_name_H-M   'P 1'
#
loop_
_entity.id
_entity.type
_entity.pdbx_description
1 polymer ?
#
loop_
_entity_poly.entity_id
_entity_poly.type
_entity_poly.pdbx_seq_one_letter_code
_entity_poly.pdbx_strand_id
1 'polypeptide(L)'
;TRLLEMNLMQAPQVADAILGNNMFTHYDRPHIAKLCENAGLLQRALEHYTDIDDIKRVVVQTHLLNPEWLVNYFGRLSVDDCLECLKAMLQANIHQNLQVVVQIETKYHEQLGTEKFIDLFESFNSYEESAIDMDALHIEKEDPLLTPNVRSQSSPIIVCHGDLIAQETDVIVVCSSSKYLFKSICQAGGDSVSTSYNQQISGSPNAPIIIVEPAGKIASKKIYFLPWKTNSDQSILCKSIEDFVSLALEKAIDHKYRSIAFPAIGCGGFKCSIQLISRTMVRTVYSKLKTYQMSVSFVIQPDKKDIYDEFKKHIDELQPPPSSIILKTIATKLGKGMIEVEMGDITKQKVDVIVGSSSSGILREIIIKAAGKESRMAYDIELKSHPNSVLIAIPSGSLPCKQIFFVKWEPNDNEEILQQSLIDLISTVVQNVISHNFTSVAFPAIGCGKHACSVDIVVKTMVHEMKKHLIQRKLSWTVKFVVNDNQENVYDEFCKQVLTTEDGFHEATIYQLPVTWEKSAEHKTRFTLSTKVHEYQTIASNFDQAMKGKYTDIIKIERIQNERWYMQYLAHTKDFRKRLNMDTEKRLYHGCPEQAANTIIEDCFNRSYAGVNGTVYGVGVYFSSDATYSHGYTKPNANGERCMFLSRVLVGKTTKGNNKMKTRPLGFDSTTDEKHIFVTYHDAQAFAEYLITYK
;
A
#
# COMPACT_ATOMS: atom_id res chain seq x y z
N THR A 1 -44.30 -6.96 -36.57
CA THR A 1 -43.51 -6.04 -37.41
C THR A 1 -44.15 -4.66 -37.53
N ARG A 2 -45.29 -4.49 -38.22
CA ARG A 2 -45.91 -3.16 -38.47
C ARG A 2 -46.11 -2.26 -37.24
N LEU A 3 -46.47 -2.82 -36.08
CA LEU A 3 -46.62 -2.03 -34.85
C LEU A 3 -45.27 -1.45 -34.38
N LEU A 4 -44.20 -2.25 -34.40
CA LEU A 4 -42.86 -1.80 -34.05
C LEU A 4 -42.34 -0.79 -35.07
N GLU A 5 -42.59 -1.01 -36.35
CA GLU A 5 -42.24 -0.10 -37.44
C GLU A 5 -42.90 1.28 -37.27
N MET A 6 -44.21 1.32 -37.01
CA MET A 6 -44.93 2.58 -36.76
C MET A 6 -44.38 3.33 -35.55
N ASN A 7 -44.09 2.62 -34.46
CA ASN A 7 -43.53 3.23 -33.25
C ASN A 7 -42.08 3.68 -33.44
N LEU A 8 -41.24 2.93 -34.17
CA LEU A 8 -39.86 3.33 -34.44
C LEU A 8 -39.78 4.58 -35.33
N MET A 9 -40.76 4.79 -36.22
CA MET A 9 -40.81 6.00 -37.05
C MET A 9 -41.39 7.23 -36.32
N GLN A 10 -42.35 7.03 -35.41
CA GLN A 10 -43.10 8.15 -34.82
C GLN A 10 -42.76 8.42 -33.35
N ALA A 11 -42.40 7.39 -32.59
CA ALA A 11 -42.13 7.45 -31.15
C ALA A 11 -41.10 6.39 -30.71
N PRO A 12 -39.80 6.55 -31.04
CA PRO A 12 -38.75 5.57 -30.73
C PRO A 12 -38.70 5.12 -29.27
N GLN A 13 -38.99 6.03 -28.34
CA GLN A 13 -39.05 5.77 -26.89
C GLN A 13 -40.07 4.67 -26.54
N VAL A 14 -41.21 4.65 -27.24
CA VAL A 14 -42.28 3.66 -27.03
C VAL A 14 -41.86 2.32 -27.63
N ALA A 15 -41.20 2.33 -28.78
CA ALA A 15 -40.65 1.12 -29.37
C ALA A 15 -39.56 0.48 -28.48
N ASP A 16 -38.67 1.28 -27.88
CA ASP A 16 -37.66 0.80 -26.94
C ASP A 16 -38.30 0.12 -25.71
N ALA A 17 -39.34 0.73 -25.15
CA ALA A 17 -40.08 0.13 -24.03
C ALA A 17 -40.79 -1.19 -24.41
N ILE A 18 -41.37 -1.27 -25.61
CA ILE A 18 -42.03 -2.49 -26.10
C ILE A 18 -41.00 -3.62 -26.30
N LEU A 19 -39.86 -3.31 -26.92
CA LEU A 19 -38.78 -4.27 -27.17
C LEU A 19 -38.11 -4.71 -25.87
N GLY A 20 -37.83 -3.77 -24.96
CA GLY A 20 -37.23 -4.06 -23.65
C GLY A 20 -38.11 -4.93 -22.74
N ASN A 21 -39.43 -4.83 -22.86
CA ASN A 21 -40.37 -5.67 -22.11
C ASN A 21 -40.62 -7.05 -22.77
N ASN A 22 -39.96 -7.37 -23.88
CA ASN A 22 -40.12 -8.64 -24.62
C ASN A 22 -41.59 -8.98 -24.95
N MET A 23 -42.42 -7.96 -25.21
CA MET A 23 -43.87 -8.14 -25.42
C MET A 23 -44.21 -8.90 -26.71
N PHE A 24 -43.28 -8.98 -27.66
CA PHE A 24 -43.44 -9.68 -28.93
C PHE A 24 -42.30 -10.66 -29.16
N THR A 25 -42.64 -11.87 -29.59
CA THR A 25 -41.68 -12.94 -29.87
C THR A 25 -41.51 -13.24 -31.36
N HIS A 26 -42.46 -12.81 -32.20
CA HIS A 26 -42.45 -13.08 -33.64
C HIS A 26 -42.63 -11.79 -34.48
N TYR A 27 -41.54 -11.34 -35.10
CA TYR A 27 -41.50 -10.22 -36.03
C TYR A 27 -40.22 -10.32 -36.89
N ASP A 28 -40.16 -9.51 -37.94
CA ASP A 28 -39.00 -9.43 -38.84
C ASP A 28 -37.83 -8.73 -38.12
N ARG A 29 -36.92 -9.51 -37.53
CA ARG A 29 -35.81 -8.99 -36.72
C ARG A 29 -34.82 -8.14 -37.53
N PRO A 30 -34.34 -8.56 -38.72
CA PRO A 30 -33.46 -7.72 -39.54
C PRO A 30 -34.09 -6.37 -39.92
N HIS A 31 -35.37 -6.38 -40.31
CA HIS A 31 -36.07 -5.15 -40.65
C HIS A 31 -36.21 -4.21 -39.45
N ILE A 32 -36.57 -4.75 -38.27
CA ILE A 32 -36.68 -3.96 -37.03
C ILE A 32 -35.31 -3.47 -36.54
N ALA A 33 -34.25 -4.26 -36.65
CA ALA A 33 -32.90 -3.85 -36.28
C ALA A 33 -32.44 -2.60 -37.04
N LYS A 34 -32.68 -2.58 -38.36
CA LYS A 34 -32.39 -1.42 -39.22
C LYS A 34 -33.19 -0.17 -38.82
N LEU A 35 -34.45 -0.33 -38.43
CA LEU A 35 -35.27 0.77 -37.95
C LEU A 35 -34.83 1.27 -36.56
N CYS A 36 -34.42 0.37 -35.65
CA CYS A 36 -33.83 0.72 -34.36
C CYS A 36 -32.55 1.53 -34.55
N GLU A 37 -31.70 1.12 -35.48
CA GLU A 37 -30.48 1.85 -35.80
C GLU A 37 -30.77 3.25 -36.34
N ASN A 38 -31.67 3.36 -37.33
CA ASN A 38 -32.07 4.67 -37.88
C ASN A 38 -32.70 5.59 -36.82
N ALA A 39 -33.30 5.02 -35.77
CA ALA A 39 -33.87 5.74 -34.65
C ALA A 39 -32.88 6.06 -33.51
N GLY A 40 -31.58 5.70 -33.66
CA GLY A 40 -30.54 5.92 -32.66
C GLY A 40 -30.55 4.93 -31.48
N LEU A 41 -31.37 3.87 -31.56
CA LEU A 41 -31.49 2.84 -30.52
C LEU A 41 -30.49 1.71 -30.78
N LEU A 42 -29.20 2.01 -30.68
CA LEU A 42 -28.12 1.11 -31.09
C LEU A 42 -28.06 -0.20 -30.28
N GLN A 43 -28.38 -0.16 -28.98
CA GLN A 43 -28.46 -1.38 -28.16
C GLN A 43 -29.53 -2.35 -28.71
N ARG A 44 -30.71 -1.82 -29.08
CA ARG A 44 -31.80 -2.63 -29.65
C ARG A 44 -31.45 -3.13 -31.04
N ALA A 45 -30.75 -2.33 -31.83
CA ALA A 45 -30.23 -2.76 -33.12
C ALA A 45 -29.29 -3.96 -32.96
N LEU A 46 -28.32 -3.89 -32.05
CA LEU A 46 -27.38 -4.98 -31.75
C LEU A 46 -28.08 -6.26 -31.24
N GLU A 47 -29.12 -6.14 -30.41
CA GLU A 47 -29.87 -7.32 -29.94
C GLU A 47 -30.60 -8.08 -31.06
N HIS A 48 -30.86 -7.41 -32.20
CA HIS A 48 -31.71 -7.92 -33.27
C HIS A 48 -30.94 -8.21 -34.56
N TYR A 49 -29.75 -7.62 -34.73
CA TYR A 49 -28.85 -7.98 -35.80
C TYR A 49 -28.35 -9.41 -35.61
N THR A 50 -28.34 -10.15 -36.72
CA THR A 50 -27.79 -11.50 -36.80
C THR A 50 -26.64 -11.59 -37.79
N ASP A 51 -26.47 -10.56 -38.62
CA ASP A 51 -25.39 -10.45 -39.59
C ASP A 51 -24.18 -9.76 -38.96
N ILE A 52 -22.99 -10.34 -39.14
CA ILE A 52 -21.76 -9.87 -38.51
C ILE A 52 -21.32 -8.49 -39.04
N ASP A 53 -21.60 -8.17 -40.30
CA ASP A 53 -21.20 -6.88 -40.87
C ASP A 53 -22.06 -5.75 -40.30
N ASP A 54 -23.34 -6.01 -40.06
CA ASP A 54 -24.22 -5.08 -39.35
C ASP A 54 -23.82 -4.90 -37.88
N ILE A 55 -23.46 -6.00 -37.19
CA ILE A 55 -22.99 -5.94 -35.80
C ILE A 55 -21.69 -5.12 -35.71
N LYS A 56 -20.69 -5.40 -36.56
CA LYS A 56 -19.42 -4.65 -36.59
C LYS A 56 -19.65 -3.16 -36.82
N ARG A 57 -20.56 -2.82 -37.74
CA ARG A 57 -20.86 -1.43 -38.10
C ARG A 57 -21.50 -0.64 -36.95
N VAL A 58 -22.26 -1.29 -36.08
CA VAL A 58 -22.91 -0.64 -34.93
C VAL A 58 -22.06 -0.70 -33.66
N VAL A 59 -21.38 -1.83 -33.39
CA VAL A 59 -20.62 -2.05 -32.15
C VAL A 59 -19.43 -1.10 -32.01
N VAL A 60 -18.90 -0.57 -33.11
CA VAL A 60 -17.84 0.44 -33.13
C VAL A 60 -18.27 1.79 -32.54
N GLN A 61 -19.58 2.07 -32.46
CA GLN A 61 -20.12 3.30 -31.88
C GLN A 61 -20.20 3.21 -30.35
N THR A 62 -19.11 2.82 -29.70
CA THR A 62 -19.04 2.53 -28.26
C THR A 62 -19.45 3.69 -27.36
N HIS A 63 -19.23 4.95 -27.77
CA HIS A 63 -19.63 6.15 -27.04
C HIS A 63 -21.14 6.29 -26.85
N LEU A 64 -21.94 5.65 -27.70
CA LEU A 64 -23.40 5.66 -27.64
C LEU A 64 -23.97 4.42 -26.93
N LEU A 65 -23.09 3.51 -26.48
CA LEU A 65 -23.46 2.26 -25.84
C LEU A 65 -23.03 2.28 -24.38
N ASN A 66 -23.89 1.78 -23.48
CA ASN A 66 -23.49 1.56 -22.09
C ASN A 66 -22.34 0.51 -22.02
N PRO A 67 -21.19 0.83 -21.42
CA PRO A 67 -20.03 -0.06 -21.38
C PRO A 67 -20.29 -1.40 -20.67
N GLU A 68 -21.03 -1.39 -19.57
CA GLU A 68 -21.35 -2.61 -18.80
C GLU A 68 -22.29 -3.53 -19.60
N TRP A 69 -23.28 -2.95 -20.28
CA TRP A 69 -24.14 -3.70 -21.19
C TRP A 69 -23.34 -4.29 -22.34
N LEU A 70 -22.44 -3.51 -22.94
CA LEU A 70 -21.61 -3.93 -24.07
C LEU A 70 -20.72 -5.12 -23.68
N VAL A 71 -20.04 -5.06 -22.53
CA VAL A 71 -19.25 -6.20 -22.01
C VAL A 71 -20.12 -7.46 -21.88
N ASN A 72 -21.36 -7.35 -21.38
CA ASN A 72 -22.27 -8.49 -21.27
C ASN A 72 -22.79 -9.00 -22.62
N TYR A 73 -22.97 -8.11 -23.60
CA TYR A 73 -23.42 -8.46 -24.95
C TYR A 73 -22.42 -9.38 -25.66
N PHE A 74 -21.11 -9.15 -25.48
CA PHE A 74 -20.06 -10.01 -26.05
C PHE A 74 -20.12 -11.47 -25.55
N GLY A 75 -20.70 -11.73 -24.38
CA GLY A 75 -20.96 -13.09 -23.91
C GLY A 75 -22.06 -13.84 -24.68
N ARG A 76 -22.79 -13.18 -25.58
CA ARG A 76 -23.80 -13.80 -26.47
C ARG A 76 -23.27 -14.13 -27.86
N LEU A 77 -22.12 -13.57 -28.23
CA LEU A 77 -21.50 -13.79 -29.53
C LEU A 77 -20.75 -15.12 -29.56
N SER A 78 -20.57 -15.69 -30.74
CA SER A 78 -19.64 -16.81 -30.91
C SER A 78 -18.20 -16.33 -30.69
N VAL A 79 -17.27 -17.26 -30.44
CA VAL A 79 -15.85 -16.92 -30.23
C VAL A 79 -15.27 -16.17 -31.44
N ASP A 80 -15.64 -16.59 -32.65
CA ASP A 80 -15.15 -15.99 -33.88
C ASP A 80 -15.79 -14.61 -34.13
N ASP A 81 -17.10 -14.47 -33.90
CA ASP A 81 -17.79 -13.18 -33.99
C ASP A 81 -17.28 -12.17 -32.95
N CYS A 82 -16.96 -12.65 -31.75
CA CYS A 82 -16.36 -11.85 -30.68
C CYS A 82 -15.04 -11.24 -31.14
N LEU A 83 -14.11 -12.05 -31.64
CA LEU A 83 -12.80 -11.58 -32.10
C LEU A 83 -12.92 -10.63 -33.29
N GLU A 84 -13.80 -10.93 -34.24
CA GLU A 84 -14.09 -10.09 -35.39
C GLU A 84 -14.70 -8.72 -34.99
N CYS A 85 -15.57 -8.70 -33.97
CA CYS A 85 -16.12 -7.45 -33.42
C CYS A 85 -15.08 -6.66 -32.61
N LEU A 86 -14.27 -7.31 -31.79
CA LEU A 86 -13.18 -6.67 -31.04
C LEU A 86 -12.15 -6.04 -31.99
N LYS A 87 -11.82 -6.76 -33.07
CA LYS A 87 -10.96 -6.25 -34.14
C LYS A 87 -11.58 -5.02 -34.82
N ALA A 88 -12.86 -5.07 -35.17
CA ALA A 88 -13.55 -3.91 -35.75
C ALA A 88 -13.58 -2.71 -34.79
N MET A 89 -13.81 -2.94 -33.49
CA MET A 89 -13.76 -1.90 -32.46
C MET A 89 -12.37 -1.26 -32.37
N LEU A 90 -11.31 -2.06 -32.31
CA LEU A 90 -9.95 -1.54 -32.28
C LEU A 90 -9.59 -0.80 -33.59
N GLN A 91 -9.99 -1.32 -34.76
CA GLN A 91 -9.81 -0.64 -36.05
C GLN A 91 -10.52 0.72 -36.12
N ALA A 92 -11.70 0.84 -35.52
CA ALA A 92 -12.48 2.07 -35.57
C ALA A 92 -11.87 3.17 -34.68
N ASN A 93 -11.46 2.83 -33.45
CA ASN A 93 -10.79 3.77 -32.53
C ASN A 93 -10.13 3.01 -31.37
N ILE A 94 -8.83 2.74 -31.49
CA ILE A 94 -8.07 2.01 -30.47
C ILE A 94 -8.18 2.72 -29.12
N HIS A 95 -7.89 4.01 -29.03
CA HIS A 95 -7.84 4.75 -27.76
C HIS A 95 -9.17 4.72 -27.00
N GLN A 96 -10.28 4.91 -27.72
CA GLN A 96 -11.61 4.92 -27.11
C GLN A 96 -12.07 3.52 -26.74
N ASN A 97 -11.75 2.51 -27.55
CA ASN A 97 -12.32 1.18 -27.42
C ASN A 97 -11.46 0.21 -26.59
N LEU A 98 -10.17 0.51 -26.40
CA LEU A 98 -9.22 -0.35 -25.69
C LEU A 98 -9.69 -0.71 -24.28
N GLN A 99 -10.22 0.26 -23.53
CA GLN A 99 -10.69 0.00 -22.16
C GLN A 99 -11.82 -1.03 -22.13
N VAL A 100 -12.78 -0.96 -23.06
CA VAL A 100 -13.90 -1.90 -23.14
C VAL A 100 -13.42 -3.28 -23.63
N VAL A 101 -12.50 -3.31 -24.61
CA VAL A 101 -11.89 -4.54 -25.12
C VAL A 101 -11.13 -5.29 -24.01
N VAL A 102 -10.37 -4.59 -23.15
CA VAL A 102 -9.67 -5.18 -22.00
C VAL A 102 -10.64 -5.69 -20.92
N GLN A 103 -11.79 -5.03 -20.73
CA GLN A 103 -12.82 -5.53 -19.81
C GLN A 103 -13.47 -6.82 -20.32
N ILE A 104 -13.69 -6.92 -21.64
CA ILE A 104 -14.19 -8.16 -22.29
C ILE A 104 -13.16 -9.28 -22.16
N GLU A 105 -11.87 -8.98 -22.37
CA GLU A 105 -10.76 -9.91 -22.18
C GLU A 105 -10.70 -10.42 -20.74
N THR A 106 -10.60 -9.54 -19.75
CA THR A 106 -10.58 -9.91 -18.32
C THR A 106 -11.75 -10.83 -17.94
N LYS A 107 -12.95 -10.57 -18.49
CA LYS A 107 -14.17 -11.32 -18.14
C LYS A 107 -14.31 -12.67 -18.86
N TYR A 108 -13.87 -12.76 -20.12
CA TYR A 108 -14.11 -13.94 -20.97
C TYR A 108 -12.82 -14.64 -21.44
N HIS A 109 -11.65 -14.31 -20.89
CA HIS A 109 -10.35 -14.90 -21.26
C HIS A 109 -10.32 -16.43 -21.19
N GLU A 110 -11.00 -17.05 -20.22
CA GLU A 110 -11.10 -18.52 -20.11
C GLU A 110 -11.86 -19.16 -21.28
N GLN A 111 -12.82 -18.44 -21.88
CA GLN A 111 -13.68 -18.94 -22.97
C GLN A 111 -13.12 -18.62 -24.37
N LEU A 112 -12.46 -17.46 -24.51
CA LEU A 112 -11.95 -16.96 -25.79
C LEU A 112 -10.50 -17.40 -26.07
N GLY A 113 -9.75 -17.74 -25.01
CA GLY A 113 -8.35 -18.18 -25.09
C GLY A 113 -7.38 -17.01 -25.11
N THR A 114 -6.45 -16.98 -24.14
CA THR A 114 -5.46 -15.89 -23.98
C THR A 114 -4.57 -15.71 -25.20
N GLU A 115 -4.23 -16.79 -25.92
CA GLU A 115 -3.41 -16.74 -27.14
C GLU A 115 -4.07 -15.90 -28.25
N LYS A 116 -5.39 -16.02 -28.45
CA LYS A 116 -6.10 -15.25 -29.48
C LYS A 116 -6.18 -13.76 -29.17
N PHE A 117 -6.19 -13.39 -27.87
CA PHE A 117 -6.11 -11.99 -27.46
C PHE A 117 -4.71 -11.43 -27.62
N ILE A 118 -3.67 -12.22 -27.31
CA ILE A 118 -2.28 -11.83 -27.57
C ILE A 118 -2.12 -11.59 -29.07
N ASP A 119 -2.53 -12.52 -29.92
CA ASP A 119 -2.49 -12.36 -31.39
C ASP A 119 -3.29 -11.13 -31.85
N LEU A 120 -4.47 -10.88 -31.27
CA LEU A 120 -5.28 -9.71 -31.57
C LEU A 120 -4.53 -8.42 -31.22
N PHE A 121 -4.02 -8.28 -29.99
CA PHE A 121 -3.29 -7.09 -29.56
C PHE A 121 -1.97 -6.92 -30.31
N GLU A 122 -1.25 -8.00 -30.62
CA GLU A 122 -0.04 -8.00 -31.44
C GLU A 122 -0.34 -7.60 -32.90
N SER A 123 -1.49 -7.98 -33.44
CA SER A 123 -1.91 -7.60 -34.81
C SER A 123 -2.16 -6.10 -34.98
N PHE A 124 -2.47 -5.39 -33.89
CA PHE A 124 -2.53 -3.92 -33.86
C PHE A 124 -1.20 -3.27 -33.45
N ASN A 125 -0.15 -4.07 -33.20
CA ASN A 125 1.17 -3.65 -32.74
C ASN A 125 2.31 -3.94 -33.75
N SER A 126 2.01 -4.17 -35.04
CA SER A 126 3.03 -4.46 -36.07
C SER A 126 3.08 -3.51 -37.28
N TYR A 127 2.33 -2.41 -37.31
CA TYR A 127 2.50 -1.32 -38.29
C TYR A 127 2.18 0.04 -37.67
N GLU A 128 3.07 0.55 -36.81
CA GLU A 128 3.53 1.95 -36.75
C GLU A 128 4.51 2.09 -35.57
N GLU A 129 5.80 2.02 -35.89
CA GLU A 129 6.83 2.73 -35.12
C GLU A 129 6.64 4.23 -35.32
N SER A 130 5.64 4.81 -34.66
CA SER A 130 5.63 6.22 -34.27
C SER A 130 4.56 6.46 -33.20
N ALA A 131 5.04 6.84 -32.01
CA ALA A 131 4.29 7.52 -30.95
C ALA A 131 3.11 6.78 -30.28
N ILE A 132 3.45 5.90 -29.33
CA ILE A 132 2.83 5.98 -28.00
C ILE A 132 3.93 6.46 -27.05
N ASP A 133 4.24 7.74 -27.20
CA ASP A 133 4.59 8.59 -26.07
C ASP A 133 3.23 9.04 -25.51
N MET A 134 2.73 8.35 -24.48
CA MET A 134 1.55 8.77 -23.72
C MET A 134 2.00 9.38 -22.39
N ASP A 135 2.89 10.37 -22.49
CA ASP A 135 2.81 11.54 -21.62
C ASP A 135 2.80 12.82 -22.49
N ALA A 136 1.63 13.45 -22.48
CA ALA A 136 1.42 14.89 -22.55
C ALA A 136 1.51 15.63 -23.91
N LEU A 137 0.30 15.95 -24.40
CA LEU A 137 -0.21 17.32 -24.63
C LEU A 137 0.37 18.18 -25.76
N HIS A 138 -0.50 18.57 -26.70
CA HIS A 138 -0.80 19.97 -27.04
C HIS A 138 -2.31 20.04 -27.36
N ILE A 139 -3.15 20.54 -26.44
CA ILE A 139 -3.56 21.95 -26.26
C ILE A 139 -4.16 22.54 -27.55
N GLU A 140 -5.47 22.74 -27.55
CA GLU A 140 -6.06 23.89 -28.22
C GLU A 140 -6.55 24.93 -27.19
N LYS A 141 -5.80 26.02 -27.15
CA LYS A 141 -6.20 27.42 -26.93
C LYS A 141 -6.86 27.81 -25.59
N GLU A 142 -6.02 28.30 -24.68
CA GLU A 142 -6.25 29.65 -24.14
C GLU A 142 -5.06 30.54 -24.53
N ASP A 143 -5.38 31.80 -24.86
CA ASP A 143 -4.51 32.84 -25.42
C ASP A 143 -3.27 33.17 -24.54
N PRO A 144 -2.25 33.85 -25.10
CA PRO A 144 -0.85 33.67 -24.74
C PRO A 144 -0.43 34.55 -23.57
N LEU A 145 0.46 34.02 -22.73
CA LEU A 145 1.75 34.65 -22.39
C LEU A 145 2.49 33.81 -21.32
N LEU A 146 3.68 33.35 -21.71
CA LEU A 146 4.89 33.09 -20.90
C LEU A 146 5.15 31.68 -20.28
N THR A 147 6.05 30.95 -20.98
CA THR A 147 7.30 30.29 -20.48
C THR A 147 7.29 28.85 -19.86
N PRO A 148 8.40 28.07 -19.99
CA PRO A 148 8.36 26.68 -20.49
C PRO A 148 8.87 25.53 -19.57
N ASN A 149 8.59 24.31 -20.04
CA ASN A 149 9.23 22.98 -19.83
C ASN A 149 8.81 22.06 -18.65
N VAL A 150 8.17 20.91 -18.98
CA VAL A 150 8.17 19.64 -18.22
C VAL A 150 8.27 18.46 -19.22
N ARG A 151 9.17 17.49 -18.95
CA ARG A 151 9.33 16.19 -19.66
C ARG A 151 8.87 15.05 -18.72
N SER A 152 8.29 13.99 -19.27
CA SER A 152 7.89 12.73 -18.61
C SER A 152 9.07 11.93 -18.04
N GLN A 153 8.88 11.16 -16.96
CA GLN A 153 9.91 10.30 -16.36
C GLN A 153 9.41 8.87 -16.10
N SER A 154 10.04 7.91 -16.78
CA SER A 154 10.09 6.49 -16.42
C SER A 154 10.73 6.28 -15.04
N SER A 155 10.32 5.23 -14.31
CA SER A 155 10.89 4.90 -12.99
C SER A 155 12.42 4.77 -13.06
N PRO A 156 13.19 5.45 -12.18
CA PRO A 156 14.64 5.48 -12.25
C PRO A 156 15.31 4.20 -11.71
N ILE A 157 14.55 3.24 -11.18
CA ILE A 157 15.05 1.93 -10.72
C ILE A 157 14.28 0.81 -11.43
N ILE A 158 15.00 -0.07 -12.11
CA ILE A 158 14.41 -1.24 -12.78
C ILE A 158 15.13 -2.52 -12.38
N VAL A 159 14.43 -3.65 -12.44
CA VAL A 159 15.03 -4.98 -12.40
C VAL A 159 14.71 -5.70 -13.71
N CYS A 160 15.73 -6.24 -14.38
CA CYS A 160 15.58 -6.91 -15.67
C CYS A 160 16.21 -8.31 -15.64
N HIS A 161 15.61 -9.22 -16.42
CA HIS A 161 16.27 -10.46 -16.78
C HIS A 161 17.27 -10.19 -17.90
N GLY A 162 18.51 -10.64 -17.74
CA GLY A 162 19.51 -10.46 -18.79
C GLY A 162 20.93 -10.80 -18.37
N ASP A 163 21.83 -10.57 -19.32
CA ASP A 163 23.27 -10.62 -19.10
C ASP A 163 23.80 -9.19 -18.86
N LEU A 164 24.67 -9.04 -17.87
CA LEU A 164 25.34 -7.77 -17.56
C LEU A 164 26.21 -7.29 -18.72
N ILE A 165 26.77 -8.22 -19.52
CA ILE A 165 27.59 -7.90 -20.70
C ILE A 165 26.78 -7.16 -21.78
N ALA A 166 25.49 -7.50 -21.91
CA ALA A 166 24.59 -6.99 -22.94
C ALA A 166 23.88 -5.68 -22.53
N GLN A 167 24.18 -5.10 -21.37
CA GLN A 167 23.52 -3.88 -20.90
C GLN A 167 24.09 -2.63 -21.57
N GLU A 168 23.22 -1.86 -22.22
CA GLU A 168 23.54 -0.58 -22.84
C GLU A 168 23.50 0.59 -21.83
N THR A 169 24.03 0.38 -20.62
CA THR A 169 24.18 1.44 -19.61
C THR A 169 25.52 2.15 -19.75
N ASP A 170 25.65 3.35 -19.19
CA ASP A 170 26.94 4.05 -19.18
C ASP A 170 27.97 3.27 -18.36
N VAL A 171 27.55 2.66 -17.25
CA VAL A 171 28.44 1.90 -16.37
C VAL A 171 27.84 0.52 -16.07
N ILE A 172 28.67 -0.52 -16.09
CA ILE A 172 28.37 -1.81 -15.44
C ILE A 172 29.26 -2.01 -14.23
N VAL A 173 28.67 -2.53 -13.15
CA VAL A 173 29.35 -2.79 -11.89
C VAL A 173 29.68 -4.27 -11.76
N VAL A 174 30.93 -4.59 -11.47
CA VAL A 174 31.42 -5.97 -11.36
C VAL A 174 32.03 -6.18 -9.98
N CYS A 175 31.51 -7.15 -9.24
CA CYS A 175 32.15 -7.61 -8.01
C CYS A 175 33.43 -8.39 -8.38
N SER A 176 34.60 -7.76 -8.23
CA SER A 176 35.89 -8.36 -8.64
C SER A 176 36.26 -9.60 -7.82
N SER A 177 35.68 -9.75 -6.64
CA SER A 177 35.84 -10.93 -5.79
C SER A 177 35.00 -12.14 -6.26
N SER A 178 34.05 -11.93 -7.18
CA SER A 178 33.28 -13.02 -7.81
C SER A 178 34.07 -13.64 -8.95
N LYS A 179 34.66 -14.82 -8.72
CA LYS A 179 35.46 -15.53 -9.74
C LYS A 179 34.69 -15.78 -11.04
N TYR A 180 33.40 -16.10 -10.95
CA TYR A 180 32.56 -16.39 -12.11
C TYR A 180 32.25 -15.13 -12.92
N LEU A 181 31.78 -14.07 -12.25
CA LEU A 181 31.41 -12.83 -12.92
C LEU A 181 32.65 -12.13 -13.50
N PHE A 182 33.73 -12.06 -12.73
CA PHE A 182 35.00 -11.50 -13.20
C PHE A 182 35.51 -12.22 -14.45
N LYS A 183 35.55 -13.57 -14.42
CA LYS A 183 35.98 -14.36 -15.57
C LYS A 183 35.09 -14.15 -16.80
N SER A 184 33.76 -14.11 -16.60
CA SER A 184 32.80 -13.90 -17.68
C SER A 184 32.98 -12.52 -18.35
N ILE A 185 33.16 -11.46 -17.56
CA ILE A 185 33.44 -10.11 -18.07
C ILE A 185 34.78 -10.05 -18.80
N CYS A 186 35.84 -10.63 -18.24
CA CYS A 186 37.15 -10.73 -18.90
C CYS A 186 37.09 -11.48 -20.24
N GLN A 187 36.33 -12.57 -20.32
CA GLN A 187 36.14 -13.33 -21.57
C GLN A 187 35.37 -12.53 -22.62
N ALA A 188 34.34 -11.79 -22.22
CA ALA A 188 33.59 -10.93 -23.13
C ALA A 188 34.38 -9.70 -23.58
N GLY A 189 35.20 -9.16 -22.68
CA GLY A 189 36.07 -8.01 -22.89
C GLY A 189 37.35 -8.29 -23.67
N GLY A 190 37.79 -9.55 -23.72
CA GLY A 190 39.07 -9.95 -24.30
C GLY A 190 40.27 -9.61 -23.39
N ASP A 191 41.48 -9.84 -23.92
CA ASP A 191 42.73 -9.70 -23.16
C ASP A 191 42.98 -8.26 -22.68
N SER A 192 42.42 -7.25 -23.37
CA SER A 192 42.57 -5.84 -23.04
C SER A 192 41.97 -5.47 -21.69
N VAL A 193 40.75 -5.94 -21.38
CA VAL A 193 40.09 -5.69 -20.09
C VAL A 193 40.87 -6.34 -18.95
N SER A 194 41.28 -7.60 -19.14
CA SER A 194 42.06 -8.34 -18.14
C SER A 194 43.43 -7.70 -17.89
N THR A 195 44.11 -7.26 -18.94
CA THR A 195 45.42 -6.61 -18.86
C THR A 195 45.32 -5.26 -18.14
N SER A 196 44.32 -4.44 -18.51
CA SER A 196 44.09 -3.13 -17.90
C SER A 196 43.75 -3.25 -16.42
N TYR A 197 42.88 -4.19 -16.05
CA TYR A 197 42.57 -4.49 -14.65
C TYR A 197 43.83 -4.92 -13.87
N ASN A 198 44.60 -5.87 -14.42
CA ASN A 198 45.81 -6.39 -13.78
C ASN A 198 46.88 -5.31 -13.59
N GLN A 199 47.06 -4.42 -14.57
CA GLN A 199 48.00 -3.31 -14.46
C GLN A 199 47.60 -2.33 -13.35
N GLN A 200 46.32 -1.99 -13.25
CA GLN A 200 45.82 -1.07 -12.22
C GLN A 200 45.87 -1.68 -10.81
N ILE A 201 45.47 -2.94 -10.62
CA ILE A 201 45.54 -3.61 -9.31
C ILE A 201 46.99 -3.82 -8.86
N SER A 202 47.94 -4.10 -9.78
CA SER A 202 49.36 -4.19 -9.43
C SER A 202 49.94 -2.84 -8.98
N GLY A 203 49.48 -1.73 -9.57
CA GLY A 203 49.87 -0.38 -9.14
C GLY A 203 49.16 0.09 -7.86
N SER A 204 48.00 -0.48 -7.52
CA SER A 204 47.22 -0.11 -6.33
C SER A 204 46.41 -1.30 -5.79
N PRO A 205 47.04 -2.20 -5.01
CA PRO A 205 46.42 -3.47 -4.58
C PRO A 205 45.19 -3.32 -3.68
N ASN A 206 45.04 -2.18 -3.03
CA ASN A 206 43.94 -1.87 -2.10
C ASN A 206 42.97 -0.82 -2.66
N ALA A 207 42.95 -0.61 -3.99
CA ALA A 207 42.01 0.32 -4.60
C ALA A 207 40.56 -0.09 -4.30
N PRO A 208 39.70 0.82 -3.78
CA PRO A 208 38.30 0.51 -3.47
C PRO A 208 37.44 0.34 -4.74
N ILE A 209 37.94 0.81 -5.88
CA ILE A 209 37.32 0.68 -7.19
C ILE A 209 38.41 0.72 -8.27
N ILE A 210 38.30 -0.15 -9.28
CA ILE A 210 39.15 -0.16 -10.48
C ILE A 210 38.25 0.12 -11.68
N ILE A 211 38.65 1.07 -12.51
CA ILE A 211 37.83 1.56 -13.63
C ILE A 211 38.54 1.21 -14.93
N VAL A 212 37.87 0.42 -15.77
CA VAL A 212 38.44 -0.12 -17.01
C VAL A 212 37.56 0.28 -18.20
N GLU A 213 38.20 0.53 -19.34
CA GLU A 213 37.50 0.73 -20.61
C GLU A 213 36.85 -0.58 -21.08
N PRO A 214 35.63 -0.55 -21.61
CA PRO A 214 35.00 -1.70 -22.23
C PRO A 214 35.78 -2.11 -23.49
N ALA A 215 35.71 -3.39 -23.83
CA ALA A 215 36.21 -3.91 -25.10
C ALA A 215 35.41 -5.15 -25.49
N GLY A 216 35.68 -5.70 -26.67
CA GLY A 216 35.03 -6.93 -27.15
C GLY A 216 33.51 -6.77 -27.28
N LYS A 217 32.77 -7.65 -26.60
CA LYS A 217 31.29 -7.74 -26.68
C LYS A 217 30.56 -6.93 -25.60
N ILE A 218 31.25 -6.11 -24.82
CA ILE A 218 30.66 -5.34 -23.72
C ILE A 218 30.04 -4.05 -24.28
N ALA A 219 28.73 -3.88 -24.11
CA ALA A 219 27.99 -2.75 -24.69
C ALA A 219 28.09 -1.44 -23.87
N SER A 220 28.43 -1.53 -22.58
CA SER A 220 28.47 -0.36 -21.68
C SER A 220 29.69 0.52 -21.91
N LYS A 221 29.62 1.81 -21.52
CA LYS A 221 30.74 2.76 -21.72
C LYS A 221 31.90 2.59 -20.74
N LYS A 222 31.67 2.03 -19.55
CA LYS A 222 32.67 1.79 -18.51
C LYS A 222 32.38 0.55 -17.68
N ILE A 223 33.46 -0.05 -17.16
CA ILE A 223 33.40 -1.18 -16.22
C ILE A 223 33.97 -0.76 -14.88
N TYR A 224 33.17 -0.86 -13.82
CA TYR A 224 33.58 -0.58 -12.45
C TYR A 224 33.79 -1.89 -11.71
N PHE A 225 35.04 -2.26 -11.46
CA PHE A 225 35.40 -3.40 -10.64
C PHE A 225 35.53 -2.99 -9.18
N LEU A 226 34.63 -3.49 -8.32
CA LEU A 226 34.67 -3.24 -6.89
C LEU A 226 34.94 -4.56 -6.13
N PRO A 227 35.93 -4.60 -5.22
CA PRO A 227 36.11 -5.74 -4.34
C PRO A 227 34.99 -5.77 -3.29
N TRP A 228 34.49 -6.96 -2.98
CA TRP A 228 33.49 -7.15 -1.93
C TRP A 228 33.65 -8.52 -1.27
N LYS A 229 33.49 -8.56 0.04
CA LYS A 229 33.57 -9.79 0.83
C LYS A 229 32.33 -9.93 1.69
N THR A 230 31.87 -11.16 1.83
CA THR A 230 30.77 -11.50 2.73
C THR A 230 31.20 -11.42 4.19
N ASN A 231 30.23 -11.23 5.08
CA ASN A 231 30.39 -11.26 6.53
C ASN A 231 29.25 -12.08 7.14
N SER A 232 29.54 -12.84 8.20
CA SER A 232 28.54 -13.61 8.94
C SER A 232 27.63 -12.72 9.81
N ASP A 233 28.11 -11.56 10.23
CA ASP A 233 27.31 -10.57 10.94
C ASP A 233 26.40 -9.82 9.95
N GLN A 234 25.09 -9.84 10.20
CA GLN A 234 24.09 -9.25 9.30
C GLN A 234 24.18 -7.73 9.21
N SER A 235 24.53 -7.04 10.30
CA SER A 235 24.65 -5.58 10.32
C SER A 235 25.86 -5.13 9.52
N ILE A 236 27.00 -5.79 9.72
CA ILE A 236 28.23 -5.52 8.96
C ILE A 236 28.04 -5.89 7.48
N LEU A 237 27.34 -6.99 7.21
CA LEU A 237 27.00 -7.39 5.84
C LEU A 237 26.16 -6.32 5.14
N CYS A 238 25.08 -5.83 5.77
CA CYS A 238 24.25 -4.76 5.21
C CYS A 238 25.08 -3.51 4.96
N LYS A 239 25.86 -3.08 5.94
CA LYS A 239 26.71 -1.89 5.82
C LYS A 239 27.71 -2.02 4.67
N SER A 240 28.33 -3.18 4.50
CA SER A 240 29.26 -3.43 3.38
C SER A 240 28.59 -3.36 2.00
N ILE A 241 27.32 -3.77 1.88
CA ILE A 241 26.54 -3.66 0.64
C ILE A 241 26.14 -2.21 0.39
N GLU A 242 25.73 -1.48 1.42
CA GLU A 242 25.45 -0.04 1.33
C GLU A 242 26.67 0.74 0.82
N ASP A 243 27.85 0.46 1.38
CA ASP A 243 29.10 1.10 1.01
C ASP A 243 29.51 0.72 -0.42
N PHE A 244 29.33 -0.54 -0.82
CA PHE A 244 29.56 -1.01 -2.19
C PHE A 244 28.70 -0.25 -3.21
N VAL A 245 27.38 -0.19 -2.98
CA VAL A 245 26.44 0.47 -3.89
C VAL A 245 26.68 1.97 -3.91
N SER A 246 26.90 2.59 -2.74
CA SER A 246 27.15 4.03 -2.62
C SER A 246 28.41 4.46 -3.36
N LEU A 247 29.51 3.71 -3.23
CA LEU A 247 30.77 4.02 -3.90
C LEU A 247 30.63 4.00 -5.44
N ALA A 248 29.94 2.99 -5.97
CA ALA A 248 29.73 2.87 -7.41
C ALA A 248 28.85 4.02 -7.96
N LEU A 249 27.77 4.36 -7.25
CA LEU A 249 26.89 5.47 -7.60
C LEU A 249 27.61 6.82 -7.54
N GLU A 250 28.32 7.09 -6.45
CA GLU A 250 29.07 8.35 -6.26
C GLU A 250 30.13 8.53 -7.35
N LYS A 251 30.85 7.47 -7.71
CA LYS A 251 31.82 7.53 -8.83
C LYS A 251 31.17 7.70 -10.19
N ALA A 252 29.99 7.11 -10.43
CA ALA A 252 29.25 7.33 -11.67
C ALA A 252 28.74 8.78 -11.77
N ILE A 253 28.29 9.36 -10.65
CA ILE A 253 27.87 10.76 -10.55
C ILE A 253 29.05 11.70 -10.79
N ASP A 254 30.20 11.47 -10.15
CA ASP A 254 31.44 12.25 -10.35
C ASP A 254 31.83 12.31 -11.84
N HIS A 255 31.68 11.18 -12.54
CA HIS A 255 31.96 11.07 -13.98
C HIS A 255 30.80 11.50 -14.88
N LYS A 256 29.71 12.04 -14.30
CA LYS A 256 28.53 12.56 -15.00
C LYS A 256 27.79 11.53 -15.87
N TYR A 257 27.86 10.26 -15.48
CA TYR A 257 27.06 9.20 -16.11
C TYR A 257 25.60 9.28 -15.66
N ARG A 258 24.70 8.78 -16.49
CA ARG A 258 23.24 8.84 -16.28
C ARG A 258 22.61 7.46 -16.09
N SER A 259 23.34 6.38 -16.37
CA SER A 259 22.84 5.02 -16.21
C SER A 259 23.90 4.06 -15.65
N ILE A 260 23.50 3.19 -14.73
CA ILE A 260 24.39 2.20 -14.10
C ILE A 260 23.65 0.87 -13.87
N ALA A 261 24.33 -0.23 -14.16
CA ALA A 261 23.81 -1.58 -13.99
C ALA A 261 24.55 -2.34 -12.88
N PHE A 262 23.79 -2.89 -11.93
CA PHE A 262 24.30 -3.71 -10.84
C PHE A 262 23.90 -5.18 -11.01
N PRO A 263 24.80 -6.13 -10.73
CA PRO A 263 24.43 -7.54 -10.54
C PRO A 263 23.83 -7.74 -9.14
N ALA A 264 23.13 -8.86 -8.92
CA ALA A 264 22.71 -9.28 -7.59
C ALA A 264 23.88 -9.84 -6.75
N ILE A 265 24.61 -8.95 -6.11
CA ILE A 265 25.84 -9.27 -5.35
C ILE A 265 25.50 -9.96 -4.04
N GLY A 266 26.10 -11.13 -3.79
CA GLY A 266 25.87 -11.87 -2.54
C GLY A 266 24.79 -12.96 -2.66
N CYS A 267 23.88 -12.85 -3.62
CA CYS A 267 22.78 -13.81 -3.83
C CYS A 267 23.19 -15.13 -4.53
N GLY A 268 24.41 -15.20 -5.08
CA GLY A 268 24.96 -16.38 -5.75
C GLY A 268 25.88 -17.21 -4.86
N GLY A 269 27.12 -17.46 -5.32
CA GLY A 269 28.09 -18.32 -4.64
C GLY A 269 28.51 -17.89 -3.22
N PHE A 270 28.12 -16.70 -2.76
CA PHE A 270 28.35 -16.21 -1.41
C PHE A 270 27.29 -16.68 -0.39
N LYS A 271 26.16 -17.24 -0.86
CA LYS A 271 25.07 -17.80 -0.03
C LYS A 271 24.50 -16.84 1.01
N CYS A 272 24.48 -15.54 0.73
CA CYS A 272 23.83 -14.56 1.59
C CYS A 272 22.29 -14.64 1.45
N SER A 273 21.56 -14.12 2.43
CA SER A 273 20.09 -14.02 2.34
C SER A 273 19.69 -13.11 1.18
N ILE A 274 18.99 -13.67 0.18
CA ILE A 274 18.50 -12.95 -1.00
C ILE A 274 17.63 -11.75 -0.57
N GLN A 275 16.76 -11.95 0.43
CA GLN A 275 15.90 -10.91 0.97
C GLN A 275 16.71 -9.77 1.62
N LEU A 276 17.74 -10.10 2.40
CA LEU A 276 18.56 -9.08 3.06
C LEU A 276 19.34 -8.26 2.04
N ILE A 277 19.96 -8.93 1.06
CA ILE A 277 20.75 -8.28 0.01
C ILE A 277 19.88 -7.40 -0.88
N SER A 278 18.80 -7.96 -1.44
CA SER A 278 17.92 -7.24 -2.36
C SER A 278 17.29 -6.02 -1.69
N ARG A 279 16.78 -6.18 -0.46
CA ARG A 279 16.26 -5.06 0.34
C ARG A 279 17.31 -3.96 0.56
N THR A 280 18.52 -4.34 0.94
CA THR A 280 19.59 -3.36 1.22
C THR A 280 20.01 -2.64 -0.07
N MET A 281 20.31 -3.37 -1.14
CA MET A 281 20.71 -2.78 -2.43
C MET A 281 19.64 -1.82 -2.96
N VAL A 282 18.38 -2.26 -3.01
CA VAL A 282 17.26 -1.45 -3.53
C VAL A 282 17.05 -0.21 -2.67
N ARG A 283 17.07 -0.32 -1.34
CA ARG A 283 16.91 0.84 -0.44
C ARG A 283 18.08 1.83 -0.52
N THR A 284 19.31 1.34 -0.64
CA THR A 284 20.48 2.22 -0.81
C THR A 284 20.37 3.01 -2.11
N VAL A 285 20.03 2.35 -3.21
CA VAL A 285 19.80 3.02 -4.51
C VAL A 285 18.67 4.03 -4.38
N TYR A 286 17.51 3.63 -3.87
CA TYR A 286 16.36 4.51 -3.71
C TYR A 286 16.67 5.75 -2.87
N SER A 287 17.43 5.60 -1.78
CA SER A 287 17.87 6.71 -0.94
C SER A 287 18.78 7.69 -1.70
N LYS A 288 19.74 7.18 -2.50
CA LYS A 288 20.67 8.02 -3.27
C LYS A 288 19.99 8.74 -4.43
N LEU A 289 19.03 8.10 -5.09
CA LEU A 289 18.29 8.70 -6.22
C LEU A 289 17.33 9.83 -5.81
N LYS A 290 17.08 10.04 -4.51
CA LYS A 290 16.37 11.25 -4.02
C LYS A 290 17.15 12.54 -4.28
N THR A 291 18.47 12.45 -4.40
CA THR A 291 19.38 13.60 -4.55
C THR A 291 19.92 13.73 -5.98
N TYR A 292 19.93 12.63 -6.74
CA TYR A 292 20.60 12.55 -8.04
C TYR A 292 19.72 11.89 -9.10
N GLN A 293 19.73 12.46 -10.31
CA GLN A 293 18.98 11.94 -11.44
C GLN A 293 19.82 10.92 -12.22
N MET A 294 19.59 9.63 -11.97
CA MET A 294 20.31 8.51 -12.59
C MET A 294 19.36 7.31 -12.75
N SER A 295 19.49 6.60 -13.87
CA SER A 295 18.79 5.32 -14.11
C SER A 295 19.63 4.16 -13.58
N VAL A 296 19.04 3.33 -12.73
CA VAL A 296 19.71 2.18 -12.12
C VAL A 296 18.98 0.89 -12.49
N SER A 297 19.71 -0.06 -13.06
CA SER A 297 19.19 -1.38 -13.37
C SER A 297 19.84 -2.47 -12.53
N PHE A 298 19.02 -3.36 -11.96
CA PHE A 298 19.46 -4.61 -11.36
C PHE A 298 19.31 -5.73 -12.39
N VAL A 299 20.43 -6.33 -12.79
CA VAL A 299 20.48 -7.29 -13.89
C VAL A 299 20.63 -8.69 -13.32
N ILE A 300 19.59 -9.49 -13.51
CA ILE A 300 19.49 -10.83 -12.95
C ILE A 300 19.49 -11.85 -14.09
N GLN A 301 20.27 -12.92 -13.97
CA GLN A 301 20.29 -13.96 -14.99
C GLN A 301 18.89 -14.58 -15.15
N PRO A 302 18.44 -14.91 -16.38
CA PRO A 302 17.11 -15.45 -16.63
C PRO A 302 16.76 -16.71 -15.82
N ASP A 303 17.75 -17.54 -15.50
CA ASP A 303 17.57 -18.77 -14.71
C ASP A 303 17.42 -18.53 -13.20
N LYS A 304 17.58 -17.29 -12.72
CA LYS A 304 17.51 -16.89 -11.30
C LYS A 304 16.23 -16.13 -10.96
N LYS A 305 15.08 -16.76 -11.26
CA LYS A 305 13.75 -16.16 -11.05
C LYS A 305 13.49 -15.76 -9.60
N ASP A 306 13.93 -16.56 -8.64
CA ASP A 306 13.80 -16.28 -7.21
C ASP A 306 14.50 -14.99 -6.77
N ILE A 307 15.69 -14.70 -7.32
CA ILE A 307 16.41 -13.45 -7.07
C ILE A 307 15.70 -12.29 -7.76
N TYR A 308 15.25 -12.48 -9.00
CA TYR A 308 14.52 -11.46 -9.75
C TYR A 308 13.23 -11.04 -9.03
N ASP A 309 12.41 -12.01 -8.62
CA ASP A 309 11.13 -11.78 -7.96
C ASP A 309 11.33 -11.01 -6.63
N GLU A 310 12.39 -11.29 -5.86
CA GLU A 310 12.65 -10.58 -4.60
C GLU A 310 13.14 -9.15 -4.82
N PHE A 311 14.00 -8.90 -5.81
CA PHE A 311 14.38 -7.53 -6.20
C PHE A 311 13.16 -6.76 -6.73
N LYS A 312 12.34 -7.39 -7.57
CA LYS A 312 11.12 -6.79 -8.12
C LYS A 312 10.15 -6.40 -7.02
N LYS A 313 9.87 -7.33 -6.10
CA LYS A 313 9.05 -7.07 -4.90
C LYS A 313 9.55 -5.86 -4.12
N HIS A 314 10.84 -5.73 -3.85
CA HIS A 314 11.36 -4.57 -3.09
C HIS A 314 11.34 -3.26 -3.90
N ILE A 315 11.42 -3.32 -5.22
CA ILE A 315 11.23 -2.14 -6.08
C ILE A 315 9.75 -1.75 -6.08
N ASP A 316 8.85 -2.71 -6.25
CA ASP A 316 7.39 -2.50 -6.23
C ASP A 316 6.90 -2.01 -4.86
N GLU A 317 7.50 -2.47 -3.75
CA GLU A 317 7.23 -1.96 -2.40
C GLU A 317 7.63 -0.48 -2.20
N LEU A 318 8.57 0.03 -3.02
CA LEU A 318 9.03 1.41 -2.97
C LEU A 318 8.41 2.29 -4.07
N GLN A 319 7.78 1.68 -5.07
CA GLN A 319 7.00 2.38 -6.09
C GLN A 319 5.56 2.53 -5.61
N PRO A 320 4.92 3.68 -5.83
CA PRO A 320 3.49 3.78 -5.61
C PRO A 320 2.77 2.79 -6.54
N PRO A 321 1.67 2.16 -6.09
CA PRO A 321 0.94 1.19 -6.89
C PRO A 321 0.52 1.80 -8.23
N PRO A 322 0.62 1.07 -9.35
CA PRO A 322 0.21 1.58 -10.64
C PRO A 322 -1.30 1.81 -10.62
N SER A 323 -1.70 3.07 -10.88
CA SER A 323 -3.06 3.59 -10.95
C SER A 323 -3.87 3.66 -9.64
N SER A 324 -3.37 4.41 -8.66
CA SER A 324 -4.25 5.32 -7.91
C SER A 324 -4.18 6.70 -8.57
N ILE A 325 -5.29 7.14 -9.15
CA ILE A 325 -5.54 8.58 -9.26
C ILE A 325 -5.43 9.07 -7.82
N ILE A 326 -4.35 9.78 -7.48
CA ILE A 326 -4.37 10.61 -6.27
C ILE A 326 -5.43 11.65 -6.59
N LEU A 327 -6.68 11.38 -6.20
CA LEU A 327 -7.70 12.40 -6.11
C LEU A 327 -7.06 13.47 -5.26
N LYS A 328 -6.66 14.60 -5.85
CA LYS A 328 -6.02 15.69 -5.09
C LYS A 328 -6.96 16.26 -4.03
N THR A 329 -8.25 15.98 -4.14
CA THR A 329 -9.27 16.40 -3.19
C THR A 329 -10.26 15.27 -2.96
N ILE A 330 -10.52 14.96 -1.70
CA ILE A 330 -11.61 14.07 -1.26
C ILE A 330 -12.56 14.89 -0.40
N ALA A 331 -13.86 14.78 -0.65
CA ALA A 331 -14.89 15.51 0.09
C ALA A 331 -15.97 14.56 0.61
N THR A 332 -16.50 14.84 1.79
CA THR A 332 -17.63 14.11 2.38
C THR A 332 -18.58 15.09 3.05
N LYS A 333 -19.88 14.92 2.79
CA LYS A 333 -20.93 15.69 3.45
C LYS A 333 -21.21 15.10 4.83
N LEU A 334 -21.28 15.95 5.84
CA LEU A 334 -21.52 15.55 7.23
C LEU A 334 -22.62 16.42 7.84
N GLY A 335 -23.83 15.87 7.94
CA GLY A 335 -25.02 16.64 8.32
C GLY A 335 -25.26 17.80 7.34
N LYS A 336 -25.15 19.04 7.83
CA LYS A 336 -25.26 20.26 7.01
C LYS A 336 -23.91 20.80 6.52
N GLY A 337 -22.79 20.29 7.03
CA GLY A 337 -21.45 20.73 6.70
C GLY A 337 -20.76 19.82 5.69
N MET A 338 -19.57 20.21 5.28
CA MET A 338 -18.69 19.48 4.36
C MET A 338 -17.29 19.41 4.98
N ILE A 339 -16.67 18.24 4.89
CA ILE A 339 -15.27 18.03 5.27
C ILE A 339 -14.50 17.57 4.03
N GLU A 340 -13.36 18.19 3.78
CA GLU A 340 -12.52 17.97 2.61
C GLU A 340 -11.08 17.69 3.03
N VAL A 341 -10.40 16.84 2.30
CA VAL A 341 -8.96 16.63 2.38
C VAL A 341 -8.39 17.03 1.02
N GLU A 342 -7.39 17.91 1.02
CA GLU A 342 -6.76 18.42 -0.20
C GLU A 342 -5.24 18.26 -0.12
N MET A 343 -4.66 17.69 -1.18
CA MET A 343 -3.21 17.68 -1.38
C MET A 343 -2.82 19.00 -2.06
N GLY A 344 -2.08 19.86 -1.35
CA GLY A 344 -1.67 21.14 -1.88
C GLY A 344 -1.12 22.14 -0.86
N ASP A 345 -1.10 23.40 -1.30
CA ASP A 345 -0.57 24.53 -0.55
C ASP A 345 -1.66 25.24 0.26
N ILE A 346 -1.50 25.26 1.58
CA ILE A 346 -2.46 25.90 2.49
C ILE A 346 -2.62 27.41 2.24
N THR A 347 -1.61 28.07 1.67
CA THR A 347 -1.66 29.51 1.38
C THR A 347 -2.57 29.85 0.20
N LYS A 348 -2.98 28.86 -0.60
CA LYS A 348 -3.85 29.04 -1.78
C LYS A 348 -5.35 28.81 -1.47
N GLN A 349 -5.68 28.50 -0.22
CA GLN A 349 -7.00 28.03 0.18
C GLN A 349 -8.01 29.17 0.29
N LYS A 350 -9.13 29.04 -0.43
CA LYS A 350 -10.26 29.97 -0.40
C LYS A 350 -11.23 29.59 0.72
N VAL A 351 -10.98 30.11 1.92
CA VAL A 351 -11.76 29.84 3.14
C VAL A 351 -11.84 31.11 3.99
N ASP A 352 -12.75 31.18 4.96
CA ASP A 352 -12.80 32.32 5.87
C ASP A 352 -11.56 32.37 6.77
N VAL A 353 -11.10 31.22 7.26
CA VAL A 353 -9.95 31.12 8.19
C VAL A 353 -8.90 30.14 7.71
N ILE A 354 -7.65 30.57 7.65
CA ILE A 354 -6.48 29.67 7.53
C ILE A 354 -5.86 29.47 8.90
N VAL A 355 -5.66 28.21 9.30
CA VAL A 355 -5.00 27.85 10.56
C VAL A 355 -3.51 27.65 10.31
N GLY A 356 -2.69 28.20 11.20
CA GLY A 356 -1.25 27.95 11.29
C GLY A 356 -0.85 27.50 12.69
N SER A 357 0.39 27.04 12.84
CA SER A 357 0.98 26.76 14.16
C SER A 357 1.94 27.88 14.53
N SER A 358 1.80 28.47 15.71
CA SER A 358 2.76 29.47 16.21
C SER A 358 4.08 28.84 16.68
N SER A 359 4.06 27.54 17.01
CA SER A 359 5.20 26.75 17.46
C SER A 359 6.04 26.18 16.30
N SER A 360 5.43 25.93 15.13
CA SER A 360 6.13 25.45 13.93
C SER A 360 6.75 26.62 13.15
N GLY A 361 8.06 26.81 13.32
CA GLY A 361 8.79 27.88 12.63
C GLY A 361 8.59 27.86 11.12
N ILE A 362 8.70 26.70 10.47
CA ILE A 362 8.65 26.61 8.99
C ILE A 362 7.27 26.97 8.44
N LEU A 363 6.19 26.37 8.98
CA LEU A 363 4.84 26.62 8.49
C LEU A 363 4.39 28.05 8.77
N ARG A 364 4.75 28.59 9.94
CA ARG A 364 4.50 29.98 10.30
C ARG A 364 5.17 30.94 9.32
N GLU A 365 6.45 30.74 9.03
CA GLU A 365 7.16 31.61 8.09
C GLU A 365 6.56 31.54 6.68
N ILE A 366 6.12 30.36 6.21
CA ILE A 366 5.45 30.20 4.91
C ILE A 366 4.16 31.04 4.85
N ILE A 367 3.27 30.87 5.83
CA ILE A 367 1.98 31.57 5.87
C ILE A 367 2.18 33.10 6.00
N ILE A 368 3.04 33.55 6.92
CA ILE A 368 3.26 34.99 7.12
C ILE A 368 3.94 35.63 5.89
N LYS A 369 4.90 34.93 5.25
CA LYS A 369 5.55 35.44 4.04
C LYS A 369 4.55 35.60 2.89
N ALA A 370 3.63 34.64 2.74
CA ALA A 370 2.59 34.69 1.72
C ALA A 370 1.52 35.77 2.02
N ALA A 371 1.19 36.00 3.29
CA ALA A 371 0.25 37.05 3.72
C ALA A 371 0.82 38.47 3.56
N GLY A 372 2.14 38.63 3.73
CA GLY A 372 2.83 39.89 3.49
C GLY A 372 3.18 40.68 4.75
N LYS A 373 3.71 41.89 4.56
CA LYS A 373 4.36 42.69 5.62
C LYS A 373 3.38 43.13 6.71
N GLU A 374 2.15 43.47 6.35
CA GLU A 374 1.12 43.91 7.31
C GLU A 374 0.78 42.79 8.30
N SER A 375 0.49 41.58 7.81
CA SER A 375 0.24 40.41 8.64
C SER A 375 1.43 40.05 9.52
N ARG A 376 2.68 40.22 9.04
CA ARG A 376 3.88 40.06 9.88
C ARG A 376 3.90 41.05 11.04
N MET A 377 3.67 42.34 10.77
CA MET A 377 3.65 43.36 11.81
C MET A 377 2.56 43.09 12.83
N ALA A 378 1.35 42.73 12.39
CA ALA A 378 0.24 42.36 13.28
C ALA A 378 0.59 41.15 14.16
N TYR A 379 1.20 40.11 13.58
CA TYR A 379 1.65 38.94 14.33
C TYR A 379 2.69 39.29 15.40
N ASP A 380 3.70 40.10 15.04
CA ASP A 380 4.76 40.50 15.97
C ASP A 380 4.22 41.38 17.12
N ILE A 381 3.23 42.24 16.84
CA ILE A 381 2.55 43.05 17.86
C ILE A 381 1.75 42.15 18.80
N GLU A 382 0.92 41.26 18.27
CA GLU A 382 0.11 40.36 19.10
C GLU A 382 0.97 39.42 19.94
N LEU A 383 2.05 38.87 19.38
CA LEU A 383 2.97 38.03 20.12
C LEU A 383 3.67 38.78 21.27
N LYS A 384 3.97 40.08 21.08
CA LYS A 384 4.58 40.92 22.13
C LYS A 384 3.57 41.32 23.20
N SER A 385 2.35 41.69 22.82
CA SER A 385 1.29 42.09 23.75
C SER A 385 0.75 40.90 24.54
N HIS A 386 0.66 39.73 23.92
CA HIS A 386 0.05 38.52 24.47
C HIS A 386 0.94 37.28 24.28
N PRO A 387 2.12 37.20 24.95
CA PRO A 387 3.11 36.14 24.73
C PRO A 387 2.62 34.73 25.12
N ASN A 388 1.59 34.65 25.95
CA ASN A 388 0.99 33.40 26.42
C ASN A 388 -0.34 33.07 25.72
N SER A 389 -0.70 33.80 24.65
CA SER A 389 -1.96 33.50 23.95
C SER A 389 -1.91 32.11 23.30
N VAL A 390 -2.98 31.35 23.49
CA VAL A 390 -3.18 30.03 22.86
C VAL A 390 -3.50 30.19 21.38
N LEU A 391 -4.11 31.31 20.99
CA LEU A 391 -4.46 31.64 19.60
C LEU A 391 -4.12 33.10 19.31
N ILE A 392 -3.39 33.34 18.21
CA ILE A 392 -3.08 34.67 17.69
C ILE A 392 -3.83 34.83 16.37
N ALA A 393 -4.78 35.76 16.33
CA ALA A 393 -5.56 36.06 15.14
C ALA A 393 -4.98 37.30 14.44
N ILE A 394 -4.69 37.20 13.14
CA ILE A 394 -4.10 38.30 12.36
C ILE A 394 -4.85 38.50 11.03
N PRO A 395 -4.74 39.70 10.41
CA PRO A 395 -5.29 39.94 9.08
C PRO A 395 -4.71 38.99 8.03
N SER A 396 -5.52 38.63 7.03
CA SER A 396 -5.12 37.73 5.94
C SER A 396 -4.09 38.29 4.98
N GLY A 397 -3.99 39.62 4.89
CA GLY A 397 -3.11 40.30 3.95
C GLY A 397 -3.42 39.89 2.51
N SER A 398 -2.42 39.35 1.80
CA SER A 398 -2.56 38.88 0.42
C SER A 398 -3.16 37.47 0.29
N LEU A 399 -3.43 36.76 1.39
CA LEU A 399 -4.00 35.41 1.30
C LEU A 399 -5.49 35.45 0.93
N PRO A 400 -5.99 34.44 0.19
CA PRO A 400 -7.40 34.34 -0.21
C PRO A 400 -8.32 33.87 0.93
N CYS A 401 -8.12 34.41 2.14
CA CYS A 401 -8.95 34.18 3.32
C CYS A 401 -9.34 35.50 4.02
N LYS A 402 -10.24 35.43 5.01
CA LYS A 402 -10.63 36.61 5.80
C LYS A 402 -9.69 36.85 6.99
N GLN A 403 -9.18 35.78 7.61
CA GLN A 403 -8.31 35.87 8.78
C GLN A 403 -7.37 34.66 8.90
N ILE A 404 -6.24 34.83 9.59
CA ILE A 404 -5.29 33.76 9.88
C ILE A 404 -5.24 33.53 11.39
N PHE A 405 -5.43 32.28 11.82
CA PHE A 405 -5.33 31.87 13.22
C PHE A 405 -4.07 31.05 13.46
N PHE A 406 -3.12 31.60 14.21
CA PHE A 406 -1.95 30.87 14.68
C PHE A 406 -2.20 30.27 16.05
N VAL A 407 -2.26 28.94 16.12
CA VAL A 407 -2.49 28.22 17.38
C VAL A 407 -1.17 27.77 17.97
N LYS A 408 -1.00 27.99 19.28
CA LYS A 408 0.12 27.46 20.04
C LYS A 408 -0.14 25.99 20.35
N TRP A 409 0.70 25.12 19.82
CA TRP A 409 0.59 23.68 20.02
C TRP A 409 1.97 23.04 19.97
N GLU A 410 2.23 22.12 20.89
CA GLU A 410 3.49 21.39 20.99
C GLU A 410 3.20 19.88 21.06
N PRO A 411 3.96 19.05 20.34
CA PRO A 411 3.80 17.61 20.40
C PRO A 411 4.19 17.07 21.79
N ASN A 412 3.56 15.97 22.20
CA ASN A 412 3.87 15.26 23.43
C ASN A 412 4.08 13.77 23.13
N ASP A 413 5.07 13.14 23.79
CA ASP A 413 5.37 11.71 23.63
C ASP A 413 4.33 10.82 24.33
N ASN A 414 3.58 11.36 25.29
CA ASN A 414 2.44 10.67 25.90
C ASN A 414 1.20 10.81 25.00
N GLU A 415 0.66 9.68 24.54
CA GLU A 415 -0.47 9.65 23.61
C GLU A 415 -1.75 10.28 24.17
N GLU A 416 -2.05 10.15 25.47
CA GLU A 416 -3.24 10.76 26.07
C GLU A 416 -3.13 12.28 26.12
N ILE A 417 -1.97 12.80 26.53
CA ILE A 417 -1.70 14.25 26.56
C ILE A 417 -1.71 14.81 25.14
N LEU A 418 -1.12 14.07 24.19
CA LEU A 418 -1.14 14.42 22.77
C LEU A 418 -2.58 14.52 22.26
N GLN A 419 -3.42 13.52 22.50
CA GLN A 419 -4.83 13.51 22.09
C GLN A 419 -5.60 14.68 22.71
N GLN A 420 -5.47 14.89 24.03
CA GLN A 420 -6.16 15.98 24.71
C GLN A 420 -5.73 17.35 24.17
N SER A 421 -4.44 17.56 23.92
CA SER A 421 -3.93 18.81 23.36
C SER A 421 -4.47 19.11 21.95
N LEU A 422 -4.72 18.07 21.13
CA LEU A 422 -5.31 18.20 19.80
C LEU A 422 -6.81 18.51 19.89
N ILE A 423 -7.51 17.90 20.84
CA ILE A 423 -8.92 18.22 21.13
C ILE A 423 -9.06 19.69 21.54
N ASP A 424 -8.18 20.16 22.42
CA ASP A 424 -8.18 21.55 22.89
C ASP A 424 -7.85 22.53 21.75
N LEU A 425 -6.91 22.17 20.86
CA LEU A 425 -6.58 22.93 19.65
C LEU A 425 -7.81 23.08 18.74
N ILE A 426 -8.45 21.98 18.37
CA ILE A 426 -9.61 21.99 17.47
C ILE A 426 -10.76 22.77 18.12
N SER A 427 -11.03 22.54 19.41
CA SER A 427 -12.06 23.24 20.17
C SER A 427 -11.82 24.76 20.18
N THR A 428 -10.58 25.18 20.41
CA THR A 428 -10.19 26.60 20.44
C THR A 428 -10.42 27.26 19.09
N VAL A 429 -10.01 26.61 17.99
CA VAL A 429 -10.24 27.14 16.64
C VAL A 429 -11.74 27.22 16.34
N VAL A 430 -12.49 26.15 16.59
CA VAL A 430 -13.95 26.12 16.33
C VAL A 430 -14.66 27.22 17.10
N GLN A 431 -14.34 27.43 18.39
CA GLN A 431 -14.95 28.49 19.19
C GLN A 431 -14.67 29.89 18.61
N ASN A 432 -13.44 30.14 18.13
CA ASN A 432 -13.09 31.41 17.51
C ASN A 432 -13.73 31.60 16.14
N VAL A 433 -13.85 30.54 15.33
CA VAL A 433 -14.56 30.61 14.04
C VAL A 433 -16.05 30.90 14.27
N ILE A 434 -16.68 30.31 15.31
CA ILE A 434 -18.07 30.63 15.71
C ILE A 434 -18.20 32.09 16.15
N SER A 435 -17.33 32.57 17.04
CA SER A 435 -17.44 33.93 17.60
C SER A 435 -17.31 35.03 16.55
N HIS A 436 -16.59 34.77 15.46
CA HIS A 436 -16.43 35.68 14.34
C HIS A 436 -17.44 35.45 13.20
N ASN A 437 -18.42 34.55 13.38
CA ASN A 437 -19.44 34.17 12.37
C ASN A 437 -18.85 33.66 11.04
N PHE A 438 -17.71 33.00 11.10
CA PHE A 438 -17.10 32.35 9.93
C PHE A 438 -17.73 30.97 9.68
N THR A 439 -17.65 30.51 8.44
CA THR A 439 -18.30 29.27 7.95
C THR A 439 -17.38 28.34 7.19
N SER A 440 -16.12 28.73 6.97
CA SER A 440 -15.14 27.87 6.33
C SER A 440 -13.75 28.01 6.93
N VAL A 441 -13.04 26.89 7.10
CA VAL A 441 -11.73 26.85 7.76
C VAL A 441 -10.82 25.81 7.10
N ALA A 442 -9.54 26.17 6.91
CA ALA A 442 -8.50 25.27 6.42
C ALA A 442 -7.47 24.98 7.52
N PHE A 443 -7.28 23.69 7.82
CA PHE A 443 -6.28 23.18 8.74
C PHE A 443 -5.10 22.59 7.97
N PRO A 444 -3.85 22.85 8.40
CA PRO A 444 -2.72 22.06 7.95
C PRO A 444 -2.73 20.68 8.61
N ALA A 445 -1.90 19.76 8.12
CA ALA A 445 -1.53 18.52 8.81
C ALA A 445 -0.66 18.80 10.06
N ILE A 446 -1.20 19.56 11.02
CA ILE A 446 -0.54 19.93 12.28
C ILE A 446 -0.23 18.65 13.05
N GLY A 447 1.01 18.52 13.52
CA GLY A 447 1.46 17.34 14.28
C GLY A 447 1.92 16.16 13.41
N CYS A 448 1.77 16.21 12.08
CA CYS A 448 2.22 15.16 11.15
C CYS A 448 3.61 15.44 10.53
N GLY A 449 4.43 16.26 11.20
CA GLY A 449 5.77 16.65 10.74
C GLY A 449 6.88 15.68 11.15
N LYS A 450 8.13 16.15 11.18
CA LYS A 450 9.35 15.37 11.48
C LYS A 450 9.47 14.88 12.94
N HIS A 451 8.45 15.10 13.77
CA HIS A 451 8.41 14.69 15.17
C HIS A 451 7.82 13.28 15.30
N ALA A 452 8.22 12.53 16.34
CA ALA A 452 7.93 11.11 16.54
C ALA A 452 6.46 10.79 16.91
N CYS A 453 5.50 11.63 16.54
CA CYS A 453 4.09 11.39 16.82
C CYS A 453 3.49 10.40 15.82
N SER A 454 2.65 9.50 16.30
CA SER A 454 1.91 8.58 15.43
C SER A 454 0.92 9.36 14.56
N VAL A 455 1.17 9.37 13.24
CA VAL A 455 0.30 10.02 12.24
C VAL A 455 -1.15 9.56 12.38
N ASP A 456 -1.37 8.26 12.64
CA ASP A 456 -2.70 7.69 12.86
C ASP A 456 -3.45 8.39 14.01
N ILE A 457 -2.79 8.57 15.17
CA ILE A 457 -3.41 9.19 16.34
C ILE A 457 -3.76 10.65 16.07
N VAL A 458 -2.83 11.40 15.48
CA VAL A 458 -3.01 12.83 15.19
C VAL A 458 -4.18 13.04 14.24
N VAL A 459 -4.15 12.34 13.09
CA VAL A 459 -5.16 12.49 12.04
C VAL A 459 -6.53 12.03 12.52
N LYS A 460 -6.60 10.88 13.20
CA LYS A 460 -7.84 10.35 13.76
C LYS A 460 -8.46 11.31 14.77
N THR A 461 -7.65 11.88 15.67
CA THR A 461 -8.13 12.82 16.70
C THR A 461 -8.65 14.12 16.07
N MET A 462 -7.90 14.70 15.15
CA MET A 462 -8.29 15.96 14.47
C MET A 462 -9.60 15.80 13.68
N VAL A 463 -9.71 14.74 12.87
CA VAL A 463 -10.91 14.47 12.05
C VAL A 463 -12.10 14.16 12.95
N HIS A 464 -11.92 13.33 13.98
CA HIS A 464 -12.99 12.96 14.90
C HIS A 464 -13.57 14.17 15.65
N GLU A 465 -12.71 14.98 16.28
CA GLU A 465 -13.19 16.13 17.06
C GLU A 465 -13.89 17.15 16.15
N MET A 466 -13.39 17.34 14.92
CA MET A 466 -14.06 18.19 13.94
C MET A 466 -15.44 17.66 13.54
N LYS A 467 -15.54 16.37 13.17
CA LYS A 467 -16.82 15.72 12.82
C LYS A 467 -17.86 15.90 13.94
N LYS A 468 -17.44 15.63 15.18
CA LYS A 468 -18.25 15.81 16.39
C LYS A 468 -18.76 17.25 16.53
N HIS A 469 -17.90 18.27 16.37
CA HIS A 469 -18.33 19.66 16.41
C HIS A 469 -19.35 20.01 15.32
N LEU A 470 -19.11 19.60 14.07
CA LEU A 470 -20.00 19.88 12.96
C LEU A 470 -21.41 19.30 13.18
N ILE A 471 -21.51 18.08 13.70
CA ILE A 471 -22.79 17.39 13.88
C ILE A 471 -23.51 17.86 15.13
N GLN A 472 -22.84 17.84 16.29
CA GLN A 472 -23.48 18.18 17.57
C GLN A 472 -24.00 19.62 17.55
N ARG A 473 -23.27 20.53 16.89
CA ARG A 473 -23.63 21.94 16.78
C ARG A 473 -24.40 22.26 15.49
N LYS A 474 -24.66 21.26 14.62
CA LYS A 474 -25.39 21.37 13.35
C LYS A 474 -24.83 22.47 12.43
N LEU A 475 -23.51 22.60 12.38
CA LEU A 475 -22.81 23.62 11.61
C LEU A 475 -22.89 23.29 10.12
N SER A 476 -23.21 24.27 9.29
CA SER A 476 -23.20 24.16 7.82
C SER A 476 -21.85 24.60 7.24
N TRP A 477 -20.76 24.26 7.93
CA TRP A 477 -19.43 24.76 7.59
C TRP A 477 -18.74 23.91 6.53
N THR A 478 -17.75 24.50 5.85
CA THR A 478 -16.78 23.79 5.00
C THR A 478 -15.44 23.72 5.71
N VAL A 479 -14.97 22.51 6.04
CA VAL A 479 -13.68 22.29 6.69
C VAL A 479 -12.73 21.60 5.72
N LYS A 480 -11.55 22.18 5.50
CA LYS A 480 -10.51 21.60 4.65
C LYS A 480 -9.30 21.17 5.49
N PHE A 481 -8.82 19.95 5.33
CA PHE A 481 -7.50 19.51 5.78
C PHE A 481 -6.55 19.53 4.60
N VAL A 482 -5.50 20.33 4.69
CA VAL A 482 -4.54 20.55 3.59
C VAL A 482 -3.22 19.89 3.94
N VAL A 483 -2.85 18.91 3.12
CA VAL A 483 -1.64 18.11 3.26
C VAL A 483 -0.68 18.47 2.14
N ASN A 484 0.59 18.68 2.47
CA ASN A 484 1.58 19.05 1.47
C ASN A 484 1.85 17.88 0.51
N ASP A 485 2.17 18.19 -0.74
CA ASP A 485 2.36 17.21 -1.84
C ASP A 485 3.44 16.15 -1.55
N ASN A 486 4.34 16.41 -0.58
CA ASN A 486 5.38 15.49 -0.16
C ASN A 486 5.02 14.59 1.04
N GLN A 487 3.76 14.57 1.48
CA GLN A 487 3.28 13.81 2.65
C GLN A 487 2.12 12.85 2.28
N GLU A 488 2.31 12.01 1.25
CA GLU A 488 1.30 11.08 0.74
C GLU A 488 0.73 10.14 1.83
N ASN A 489 1.59 9.62 2.71
CA ASN A 489 1.16 8.76 3.84
C ASN A 489 0.25 9.49 4.84
N VAL A 490 0.42 10.79 5.02
CA VAL A 490 -0.43 11.62 5.87
C VAL A 490 -1.75 11.91 5.15
N TYR A 491 -1.68 12.15 3.84
CA TYR A 491 -2.83 12.38 2.97
C TYR A 491 -3.77 11.18 2.97
N ASP A 492 -3.25 9.97 2.77
CA ASP A 492 -4.02 8.73 2.75
C ASP A 492 -4.75 8.48 4.08
N GLU A 493 -4.09 8.76 5.21
CA GLU A 493 -4.71 8.60 6.52
C GLU A 493 -5.83 9.62 6.73
N PHE A 494 -5.66 10.88 6.31
CA PHE A 494 -6.73 11.88 6.36
C PHE A 494 -7.93 11.44 5.50
N CYS A 495 -7.66 10.96 4.29
CA CYS A 495 -8.67 10.45 3.37
C CYS A 495 -9.48 9.30 4.00
N LYS A 496 -8.79 8.31 4.58
CA LYS A 496 -9.39 7.18 5.29
C LYS A 496 -10.28 7.63 6.45
N GLN A 497 -9.80 8.54 7.31
CA GLN A 497 -10.57 9.00 8.47
C GLN A 497 -11.78 9.87 8.05
N VAL A 498 -11.65 10.68 6.99
CA VAL A 498 -12.76 11.49 6.46
C VAL A 498 -13.86 10.63 5.85
N LEU A 499 -13.49 9.62 5.04
CA LEU A 499 -14.45 8.75 4.35
C LEU A 499 -15.17 7.74 5.27
N THR A 500 -14.67 7.51 6.49
CA THR A 500 -15.31 6.59 7.43
C THR A 500 -16.63 7.16 7.96
N THR A 501 -17.75 6.45 7.73
CA THR A 501 -19.12 6.85 8.13
C THR A 501 -19.42 6.63 9.61
N GLU A 502 -20.28 7.47 10.19
CA GLU A 502 -20.55 7.51 11.63
C GLU A 502 -21.40 6.38 12.23
N ASP A 503 -21.91 5.45 11.43
CA ASP A 503 -22.41 4.16 11.96
C ASP A 503 -21.27 3.31 12.57
N GLY A 504 -20.02 3.72 12.38
CA GLY A 504 -18.86 3.25 13.14
C GLY A 504 -18.50 4.09 14.38
N PHE A 505 -19.29 5.12 14.74
CA PHE A 505 -18.90 6.17 15.70
C PHE A 505 -19.87 6.38 16.88
N HIS A 506 -20.97 5.65 17.01
CA HIS A 506 -21.67 5.53 18.32
C HIS A 506 -20.96 4.57 19.30
N GLU A 507 -19.88 3.94 18.86
CA GLU A 507 -18.87 3.38 19.75
C GLU A 507 -17.55 4.15 19.53
N ALA A 508 -17.38 5.23 20.28
CA ALA A 508 -16.22 5.20 21.15
C ALA A 508 -16.36 3.94 22.05
N THR A 509 -16.08 2.75 21.51
CA THR A 509 -15.34 1.78 22.28
C THR A 509 -14.00 2.51 22.47
N ILE A 510 -13.72 3.15 23.62
CA ILE A 510 -13.36 2.40 24.82
C ILE A 510 -13.37 0.92 24.44
N TYR A 511 -12.31 0.44 23.78
CA TYR A 511 -12.04 -0.98 23.88
C TYR A 511 -12.08 -1.22 25.38
N GLN A 512 -13.18 -1.78 25.88
CA GLN A 512 -13.31 -2.04 27.29
C GLN A 512 -12.29 -3.13 27.51
N LEU A 513 -11.10 -2.69 27.95
CA LEU A 513 -10.10 -3.59 28.46
C LEU A 513 -10.82 -4.46 29.49
N PRO A 514 -10.55 -5.77 29.52
CA PRO A 514 -11.28 -6.66 30.39
C PRO A 514 -11.27 -6.08 31.79
N VAL A 515 -12.43 -5.99 32.44
CA VAL A 515 -12.56 -5.44 33.80
C VAL A 515 -11.71 -6.20 34.83
N THR A 516 -11.27 -7.40 34.46
CA THR A 516 -10.34 -8.24 35.21
C THR A 516 -8.89 -7.81 35.10
N TRP A 517 -8.54 -6.88 34.21
CA TRP A 517 -7.18 -6.38 34.05
C TRP A 517 -6.80 -5.44 35.20
N GLU A 518 -5.64 -5.70 35.79
CA GLU A 518 -5.08 -4.89 36.87
C GLU A 518 -4.50 -3.59 36.29
N LYS A 519 -4.79 -2.47 36.93
CA LYS A 519 -4.21 -1.16 36.57
C LYS A 519 -2.78 -1.08 37.12
N SER A 520 -1.80 -0.81 36.26
CA SER A 520 -0.40 -0.64 36.63
C SER A 520 0.12 0.70 36.14
N ALA A 521 0.88 1.41 36.98
CA ALA A 521 1.54 2.68 36.61
C ALA A 521 2.83 2.45 35.79
N GLU A 522 3.35 1.22 35.79
CA GLU A 522 4.51 0.79 35.01
C GLU A 522 4.03 -0.02 33.78
N HIS A 523 4.83 -0.02 32.70
CA HIS A 523 4.60 -0.75 31.41
C HIS A 523 4.64 -2.29 31.55
N LYS A 524 4.15 -2.82 32.67
CA LYS A 524 4.15 -4.23 33.01
C LYS A 524 3.10 -4.95 32.19
N THR A 525 3.52 -5.96 31.44
CA THR A 525 2.64 -6.78 30.58
C THR A 525 2.26 -8.12 31.21
N ARG A 526 2.88 -8.53 32.33
CA ARG A 526 2.66 -9.82 33.01
C ARG A 526 2.11 -9.65 34.41
N PHE A 527 1.03 -10.36 34.71
CA PHE A 527 0.38 -10.33 36.02
C PHE A 527 0.19 -11.74 36.55
N THR A 528 1.00 -12.12 37.54
CA THR A 528 0.91 -13.43 38.18
C THR A 528 -0.39 -13.55 38.96
N LEU A 529 -1.23 -14.51 38.57
CA LEU A 529 -2.51 -14.75 39.24
C LEU A 529 -2.30 -15.44 40.59
N SER A 530 -3.07 -15.01 41.58
CA SER A 530 -3.14 -15.71 42.87
C SER A 530 -3.84 -17.06 42.73
N THR A 531 -3.31 -18.11 43.35
CA THR A 531 -3.93 -19.45 43.34
C THR A 531 -5.33 -19.49 43.96
N LYS A 532 -5.71 -18.45 44.72
CA LYS A 532 -7.01 -18.33 45.39
C LYS A 532 -8.09 -17.72 44.50
N VAL A 533 -7.76 -17.07 43.39
CA VAL A 533 -8.76 -16.43 42.52
C VAL A 533 -9.41 -17.45 41.58
N HIS A 534 -10.70 -17.24 41.30
CA HIS A 534 -11.47 -18.13 40.44
C HIS A 534 -10.90 -18.25 39.02
N GLU A 535 -10.32 -17.15 38.51
CA GLU A 535 -9.64 -17.13 37.21
C GLU A 535 -8.49 -18.15 37.16
N TYR A 536 -7.60 -18.16 38.16
CA TYR A 536 -6.51 -19.13 38.24
C TYR A 536 -7.05 -20.56 38.26
N GLN A 537 -8.02 -20.84 39.13
CA GLN A 537 -8.59 -22.19 39.30
C GLN A 537 -9.20 -22.72 38.00
N THR A 538 -9.87 -21.84 37.25
CA THR A 538 -10.48 -22.17 35.96
C THR A 538 -9.42 -22.50 34.92
N ILE A 539 -8.39 -21.66 34.79
CA ILE A 539 -7.31 -21.91 33.81
C ILE A 539 -6.50 -23.16 34.18
N ALA A 540 -6.19 -23.36 35.47
CA ALA A 540 -5.48 -24.54 35.96
C ALA A 540 -6.27 -25.82 35.69
N SER A 541 -7.56 -25.87 36.06
CA SER A 541 -8.39 -27.06 35.83
C SER A 541 -8.55 -27.39 34.34
N ASN A 542 -8.75 -26.38 33.50
CA ASN A 542 -8.83 -26.57 32.05
C ASN A 542 -7.51 -27.08 31.46
N PHE A 543 -6.38 -26.55 31.95
CA PHE A 543 -5.05 -26.99 31.54
C PHE A 543 -4.78 -28.43 31.96
N ASP A 544 -5.08 -28.82 33.20
CA ASP A 544 -4.92 -30.20 33.69
C ASP A 544 -5.74 -31.19 32.87
N GLN A 545 -6.98 -30.82 32.53
CA GLN A 545 -7.84 -31.61 31.67
C GLN A 545 -7.26 -31.73 30.25
N ALA A 546 -6.82 -30.62 29.65
CA ALA A 546 -6.21 -30.60 28.32
C ALA A 546 -4.89 -31.39 28.26
N MET A 547 -4.16 -31.41 29.37
CA MET A 547 -2.92 -32.18 29.53
C MET A 547 -3.17 -33.65 29.92
N LYS A 548 -4.43 -34.07 30.08
CA LYS A 548 -4.85 -35.45 30.38
C LYS A 548 -4.17 -35.99 31.64
N GLY A 549 -3.95 -35.12 32.64
CA GLY A 549 -3.29 -35.48 33.90
C GLY A 549 -1.76 -35.68 33.82
N LYS A 550 -1.11 -35.26 32.73
CA LYS A 550 0.36 -35.29 32.58
C LYS A 550 0.95 -33.89 32.79
N TYR A 551 2.13 -33.78 33.42
CA TYR A 551 2.85 -32.50 33.58
C TYR A 551 2.01 -31.39 34.25
N THR A 552 1.32 -31.71 35.35
CA THR A 552 0.32 -30.85 36.01
C THR A 552 0.86 -30.09 37.22
N ASP A 553 2.18 -30.13 37.48
CA ASP A 553 2.75 -29.29 38.55
C ASP A 553 2.85 -27.85 38.04
N ILE A 554 1.74 -27.12 38.12
CA ILE A 554 1.64 -25.72 37.70
C ILE A 554 2.36 -24.84 38.72
N ILE A 555 3.48 -24.25 38.30
CA ILE A 555 4.30 -23.33 39.09
C ILE A 555 3.62 -21.97 39.20
N LYS A 556 3.16 -21.42 38.07
CA LYS A 556 2.44 -20.14 38.02
C LYS A 556 1.63 -19.98 36.74
N ILE A 557 0.62 -19.11 36.82
CA ILE A 557 -0.16 -18.64 35.67
C ILE A 557 -0.06 -17.12 35.64
N GLU A 558 0.39 -16.58 34.52
CA GLU A 558 0.55 -15.14 34.31
C GLU A 558 -0.48 -14.68 33.28
N ARG A 559 -1.37 -13.75 33.65
CA ARG A 559 -2.25 -13.06 32.72
C ARG A 559 -1.44 -12.02 31.95
N ILE A 560 -1.58 -12.03 30.64
CA ILE A 560 -0.88 -11.11 29.75
C ILE A 560 -1.78 -9.92 29.45
N GLN A 561 -1.33 -8.72 29.83
CA GLN A 561 -2.05 -7.47 29.63
C GLN A 561 -1.28 -6.56 28.68
N ASN A 562 -1.28 -6.92 27.40
CA ASN A 562 -0.69 -6.11 26.36
C ASN A 562 -1.79 -5.34 25.61
N GLU A 563 -2.08 -4.11 26.06
CA GLU A 563 -3.20 -3.30 25.54
C GLU A 563 -3.08 -3.08 24.02
N ARG A 564 -1.89 -2.74 23.54
CA ARG A 564 -1.62 -2.47 22.11
C ARG A 564 -2.05 -3.64 21.23
N TRP A 565 -1.66 -4.86 21.59
CA TRP A 565 -1.97 -6.05 20.79
C TRP A 565 -3.39 -6.56 21.04
N TYR A 566 -3.94 -6.34 22.23
CA TYR A 566 -5.34 -6.65 22.51
C TYR A 566 -6.29 -5.76 21.69
N MET A 567 -5.97 -4.48 21.50
CA MET A 567 -6.77 -3.59 20.64
C MET A 567 -6.73 -4.01 19.17
N GLN A 568 -5.56 -4.41 18.65
CA GLN A 568 -5.45 -4.94 17.29
C GLN A 568 -6.25 -6.24 17.13
N TYR A 569 -6.17 -7.13 18.12
CA TYR A 569 -6.97 -8.34 18.17
C TYR A 569 -8.48 -8.04 18.13
N LEU A 570 -8.97 -7.12 18.96
CA LEU A 570 -10.38 -6.72 18.98
C LEU A 570 -10.87 -6.13 17.66
N ALA A 571 -10.03 -5.35 16.96
CA ALA A 571 -10.35 -4.85 15.63
C ALA A 571 -10.58 -5.99 14.63
N HIS A 572 -9.73 -7.02 14.65
CA HIS A 572 -9.91 -8.22 13.83
C HIS A 572 -11.15 -9.04 14.24
N THR A 573 -11.44 -9.12 15.55
CA THR A 573 -12.67 -9.79 16.02
C THR A 573 -13.92 -9.11 15.48
N LYS A 574 -13.96 -7.77 15.44
CA LYS A 574 -15.08 -7.00 14.86
C LYS A 574 -15.24 -7.30 13.36
N ASP A 575 -14.15 -7.34 12.59
CA ASP A 575 -14.18 -7.74 11.17
C ASP A 575 -14.74 -9.15 10.97
N PHE A 576 -14.19 -10.14 11.69
CA PHE A 576 -14.60 -11.54 11.57
C PHE A 576 -16.09 -11.72 11.89
N ARG A 577 -16.57 -11.09 12.97
CA ARG A 577 -18.00 -11.12 13.33
C ARG A 577 -18.88 -10.53 12.24
N LYS A 578 -18.49 -9.38 11.67
CA LYS A 578 -19.26 -8.71 10.61
C LYS A 578 -19.29 -9.54 9.32
N ARG A 579 -18.16 -10.12 8.92
CA ARG A 579 -18.01 -10.85 7.66
C ARG A 579 -18.57 -12.27 7.70
N LEU A 580 -18.44 -12.96 8.84
CA LEU A 580 -18.79 -14.37 8.98
C LEU A 580 -20.14 -14.60 9.67
N ASN A 581 -20.67 -13.61 10.39
CA ASN A 581 -21.90 -13.69 11.17
C ASN A 581 -21.96 -14.91 12.12
N MET A 582 -20.80 -15.30 12.67
CA MET A 582 -20.65 -16.38 13.64
C MET A 582 -19.42 -16.12 14.52
N ASP A 583 -19.41 -16.67 15.74
CA ASP A 583 -18.23 -16.62 16.60
C ASP A 583 -17.24 -17.71 16.18
N THR A 584 -16.10 -17.27 15.65
CA THR A 584 -15.02 -18.16 15.20
C THR A 584 -13.79 -18.05 16.08
N GLU A 585 -13.89 -17.42 17.24
CA GLU A 585 -12.82 -17.41 18.23
C GLU A 585 -12.69 -18.78 18.89
N LYS A 586 -11.45 -19.27 19.04
CA LYS A 586 -11.13 -20.46 19.83
C LYS A 586 -10.06 -20.15 20.86
N ARG A 587 -10.13 -20.83 22.01
CA ARG A 587 -9.04 -20.87 22.98
C ARG A 587 -8.12 -22.04 22.65
N LEU A 588 -6.88 -21.75 22.25
CA LEU A 588 -5.93 -22.73 21.76
C LEU A 588 -4.58 -22.59 22.46
N TYR A 589 -3.80 -23.67 22.46
CA TYR A 589 -2.49 -23.74 23.10
C TYR A 589 -1.36 -23.49 22.10
N HIS A 590 -0.31 -22.82 22.56
CA HIS A 590 0.94 -22.63 21.82
C HIS A 590 2.14 -22.91 22.72
N GLY A 591 2.88 -23.98 22.46
CA GLY A 591 4.08 -24.34 23.21
C GLY A 591 5.32 -23.72 22.58
N CYS A 592 6.17 -23.09 23.41
CA CYS A 592 7.44 -22.51 22.95
C CYS A 592 8.50 -22.54 24.07
N PRO A 593 9.79 -22.30 23.75
CA PRO A 593 10.82 -22.04 24.75
C PRO A 593 10.60 -20.71 25.49
N GLU A 594 11.12 -20.59 26.71
CA GLU A 594 10.99 -19.39 27.56
C GLU A 594 11.47 -18.09 26.87
N GLN A 595 12.58 -18.16 26.13
CA GLN A 595 13.11 -17.01 25.37
C GLN A 595 12.10 -16.50 24.32
N ALA A 596 11.44 -17.41 23.61
CA ALA A 596 10.42 -17.04 22.62
C ALA A 596 9.14 -16.52 23.29
N ALA A 597 8.78 -17.06 24.46
CA ALA A 597 7.66 -16.57 25.24
C ALA A 597 7.87 -15.11 25.66
N ASN A 598 9.09 -14.72 26.03
CA ASN A 598 9.39 -13.34 26.38
C ASN A 598 9.12 -12.37 25.21
N THR A 599 9.59 -12.72 24.01
CA THR A 599 9.34 -11.93 22.80
C THR A 599 7.85 -11.87 22.46
N ILE A 600 7.11 -12.98 22.55
CA ILE A 600 5.67 -13.02 22.25
C ILE A 600 4.85 -12.14 23.21
N ILE A 601 5.29 -11.98 24.47
CA ILE A 601 4.59 -11.17 25.47
C ILE A 601 4.81 -9.67 25.26
N GLU A 602 6.03 -9.28 24.90
CA GLU A 602 6.38 -7.88 24.61
C GLU A 602 5.78 -7.45 23.26
N ASP A 603 5.86 -8.35 22.26
CA ASP A 603 5.30 -8.17 20.92
C ASP A 603 4.02 -9.02 20.74
N CYS A 604 3.92 -9.71 19.60
CA CYS A 604 2.81 -10.58 19.23
C CYS A 604 3.32 -11.90 18.64
N PHE A 605 2.40 -12.80 18.32
CA PHE A 605 2.69 -13.95 17.48
C PHE A 605 3.12 -13.48 16.08
N ASN A 606 4.38 -13.70 15.73
CA ASN A 606 4.95 -13.21 14.48
C ASN A 606 5.17 -14.36 13.50
N ARG A 607 4.40 -14.35 12.40
CA ARG A 607 4.47 -15.41 11.38
C ARG A 607 5.81 -15.49 10.64
N SER A 608 6.67 -14.47 10.72
CA SER A 608 8.01 -14.53 10.11
C SER A 608 8.92 -15.59 10.76
N TYR A 609 8.58 -16.06 11.97
CA TYR A 609 9.22 -17.21 12.62
C TYR A 609 8.58 -18.57 12.24
N ALA A 610 7.63 -18.60 11.30
CA ALA A 610 7.05 -19.85 10.83
C ALA A 610 8.11 -20.77 10.22
N GLY A 611 8.06 -22.06 10.55
CA GLY A 611 8.96 -23.09 10.03
C GLY A 611 10.10 -23.53 10.93
N VAL A 612 10.27 -22.90 12.11
CA VAL A 612 11.22 -23.38 13.14
C VAL A 612 10.98 -24.85 13.51
N ASN A 613 9.71 -25.28 13.54
CA ASN A 613 9.32 -26.65 13.87
C ASN A 613 8.59 -27.37 12.72
N GLY A 614 8.75 -26.89 11.48
CA GLY A 614 8.06 -27.38 10.28
C GLY A 614 6.80 -26.58 9.91
N THR A 615 6.34 -26.75 8.66
CA THR A 615 5.22 -25.98 8.06
C THR A 615 4.16 -26.87 7.41
N VAL A 616 3.91 -28.07 7.92
CA VAL A 616 3.09 -29.11 7.26
C VAL A 616 1.73 -28.60 6.75
N TYR A 617 1.05 -27.73 7.49
CA TYR A 617 -0.29 -27.22 7.17
C TYR A 617 -0.31 -25.74 6.78
N GLY A 618 0.86 -25.13 6.57
CA GLY A 618 0.99 -23.72 6.20
C GLY A 618 2.23 -23.05 6.80
N VAL A 619 2.67 -21.95 6.18
CA VAL A 619 3.73 -21.07 6.68
C VAL A 619 3.09 -19.95 7.49
N GLY A 620 2.70 -20.27 8.72
CA GLY A 620 2.02 -19.35 9.62
C GLY A 620 2.25 -19.73 11.09
N VAL A 621 1.45 -19.15 11.99
CA VAL A 621 1.55 -19.43 13.44
C VAL A 621 0.65 -20.60 13.79
N TYR A 622 1.23 -21.61 14.44
CA TYR A 622 0.54 -22.85 14.79
C TYR A 622 -0.05 -22.79 16.19
N PHE A 623 -1.31 -23.18 16.30
CA PHE A 623 -2.03 -23.35 17.55
C PHE A 623 -2.68 -24.74 17.59
N SER A 624 -2.87 -25.28 18.80
CA SER A 624 -3.45 -26.60 19.00
C SER A 624 -4.58 -26.58 20.01
N SER A 625 -5.67 -27.31 19.75
CA SER A 625 -6.68 -27.58 20.77
C SER A 625 -6.28 -28.71 21.74
N ASP A 626 -5.20 -29.45 21.44
CA ASP A 626 -4.60 -30.45 22.31
C ASP A 626 -3.31 -29.89 22.95
N ALA A 627 -3.33 -29.66 24.26
CA ALA A 627 -2.16 -29.15 25.00
C ALA A 627 -1.01 -30.17 25.04
N THR A 628 -1.30 -31.48 25.00
CA THR A 628 -0.25 -32.52 24.95
C THR A 628 0.53 -32.49 23.64
N TYR A 629 -0.09 -32.05 22.55
CA TYR A 629 0.61 -31.76 21.28
C TYR A 629 1.52 -30.54 21.43
N SER A 630 0.99 -29.44 21.96
CA SER A 630 1.75 -28.21 22.22
C SER A 630 2.93 -28.44 23.16
N HIS A 631 2.82 -29.37 24.13
CA HIS A 631 3.92 -29.72 25.04
C HIS A 631 5.20 -30.12 24.29
N GLY A 632 5.09 -30.83 23.17
CA GLY A 632 6.23 -31.26 22.36
C GLY A 632 7.09 -30.11 21.81
N TYR A 633 6.56 -28.89 21.78
CA TYR A 633 7.24 -27.68 21.31
C TYR A 633 7.79 -26.81 22.45
N THR A 634 7.52 -27.18 23.70
CA THR A 634 8.10 -26.53 24.87
C THR A 634 9.51 -27.06 25.14
N LYS A 635 10.37 -26.24 25.77
CA LYS A 635 11.70 -26.66 26.24
C LYS A 635 11.84 -26.35 27.73
N PRO A 636 12.34 -27.29 28.54
CA PRO A 636 12.56 -27.05 29.96
C PRO A 636 13.72 -26.07 30.15
N ASN A 637 13.57 -25.11 31.07
CA ASN A 637 14.66 -24.22 31.47
C ASN A 637 15.59 -24.90 32.49
N ALA A 638 16.55 -24.16 33.04
CA ALA A 638 17.52 -24.68 34.01
C ALA A 638 16.87 -25.26 35.29
N ASN A 639 15.66 -24.81 35.64
CA ASN A 639 14.89 -25.27 36.80
C ASN A 639 13.95 -26.44 36.45
N GLY A 640 13.98 -26.92 35.20
CA GLY A 640 13.07 -27.94 34.67
C GLY A 640 11.69 -27.40 34.30
N GLU A 641 11.48 -26.09 34.31
CA GLU A 641 10.17 -25.46 34.06
C GLU A 641 9.94 -25.28 32.56
N ARG A 642 8.69 -25.47 32.13
CA ARG A 642 8.23 -25.28 30.76
C ARG A 642 7.17 -24.20 30.73
N CYS A 643 7.02 -23.52 29.59
CA CYS A 643 6.00 -22.51 29.40
C CYS A 643 5.12 -22.80 28.18
N MET A 644 3.83 -22.56 28.31
CA MET A 644 2.86 -22.70 27.22
C MET A 644 1.84 -21.57 27.29
N PHE A 645 1.50 -20.99 26.14
CA PHE A 645 0.42 -20.01 26.06
C PHE A 645 -0.93 -20.70 25.93
N LEU A 646 -1.93 -20.11 26.60
CA LEU A 646 -3.34 -20.23 26.25
C LEU A 646 -3.76 -18.93 25.57
N SER A 647 -4.15 -19.03 24.30
CA SER A 647 -4.37 -17.90 23.40
C SER A 647 -5.80 -17.85 22.90
N ARG A 648 -6.31 -16.64 22.65
CA ARG A 648 -7.52 -16.42 21.86
C ARG A 648 -7.14 -16.35 20.39
N VAL A 649 -7.79 -17.13 19.54
CA VAL A 649 -7.40 -17.27 18.13
C VAL A 649 -8.64 -17.19 17.23
N LEU A 650 -8.63 -16.26 16.28
CA LEU A 650 -9.70 -16.11 15.29
C LEU A 650 -9.49 -17.11 14.15
N VAL A 651 -10.09 -18.29 14.23
CA VAL A 651 -9.87 -19.33 13.20
C VAL A 651 -10.67 -19.09 11.93
N GLY A 652 -11.81 -18.40 12.00
CA GLY A 652 -12.67 -18.11 10.85
C GLY A 652 -13.11 -19.35 10.06
N LYS A 653 -13.29 -19.20 8.76
CA LYS A 653 -13.49 -20.32 7.83
C LYS A 653 -12.18 -21.08 7.67
N THR A 654 -12.20 -22.39 7.91
CA THR A 654 -11.00 -23.22 7.84
C THR A 654 -11.00 -24.14 6.63
N THR A 655 -9.81 -24.46 6.12
CA THR A 655 -9.61 -25.50 5.10
C THR A 655 -8.38 -26.33 5.40
N LYS A 656 -8.24 -27.49 4.75
CA LYS A 656 -7.07 -28.34 4.92
C LYS A 656 -5.81 -27.64 4.42
N GLY A 657 -4.82 -27.57 5.30
CA GLY A 657 -3.55 -26.90 5.01
C GLY A 657 -2.57 -27.74 4.20
N ASN A 658 -1.59 -27.07 3.57
CA ASN A 658 -0.39 -27.71 3.03
C ASN A 658 0.85 -26.82 3.20
N ASN A 659 2.02 -27.42 3.03
CA ASN A 659 3.30 -26.78 3.34
C ASN A 659 3.76 -25.65 2.42
N LYS A 660 3.07 -25.43 1.30
CA LYS A 660 3.36 -24.35 0.36
C LYS A 660 2.54 -23.08 0.63
N MET A 661 1.51 -23.17 1.46
CA MET A 661 0.60 -22.05 1.73
C MET A 661 1.29 -20.99 2.61
N LYS A 662 1.71 -19.88 2.00
CA LYS A 662 2.33 -18.73 2.69
C LYS A 662 1.33 -17.68 3.17
N THR A 663 0.12 -17.72 2.65
CA THR A 663 -0.99 -16.83 2.98
C THR A 663 -2.26 -17.65 3.15
N ARG A 664 -3.32 -17.04 3.69
CA ARG A 664 -4.62 -17.70 3.81
C ARG A 664 -5.13 -18.12 2.41
N PRO A 665 -5.70 -19.33 2.27
CA PRO A 665 -6.32 -19.76 1.01
C PRO A 665 -7.51 -18.87 0.62
N LEU A 666 -7.79 -18.74 -0.68
CA LEU A 666 -8.91 -17.93 -1.16
C LEU A 666 -10.23 -18.43 -0.56
N GLY A 667 -10.98 -17.52 0.08
CA GLY A 667 -12.26 -17.85 0.74
C GLY A 667 -12.14 -18.42 2.17
N PHE A 668 -10.92 -18.62 2.68
CA PHE A 668 -10.66 -19.15 4.02
C PHE A 668 -9.80 -18.18 4.84
N ASP A 669 -9.89 -18.30 6.18
CA ASP A 669 -9.24 -17.42 7.16
C ASP A 669 -8.06 -18.11 7.86
N SER A 670 -8.10 -19.43 7.99
CA SER A 670 -7.01 -20.25 8.53
C SER A 670 -6.97 -21.62 7.88
N THR A 671 -5.88 -22.35 8.10
CA THR A 671 -5.78 -23.76 7.71
C THR A 671 -5.74 -24.68 8.92
N THR A 672 -6.07 -25.94 8.70
CA THR A 672 -6.14 -26.96 9.75
C THR A 672 -5.65 -28.32 9.26
N ASP A 673 -5.33 -29.20 10.20
CA ASP A 673 -5.13 -30.64 9.97
C ASP A 673 -6.46 -31.43 10.00
N GLU A 674 -7.60 -30.73 10.10
CA GLU A 674 -8.94 -31.28 10.28
C GLU A 674 -9.16 -31.98 11.64
N LYS A 675 -8.22 -31.81 12.58
CA LYS A 675 -8.28 -32.39 13.93
C LYS A 675 -8.05 -31.31 14.99
N HIS A 676 -6.79 -31.07 15.36
CA HIS A 676 -6.44 -30.25 16.52
C HIS A 676 -5.55 -29.07 16.18
N ILE A 677 -4.99 -28.97 14.98
CA ILE A 677 -4.06 -27.92 14.56
C ILE A 677 -4.81 -26.82 13.80
N PHE A 678 -4.48 -25.57 14.09
CA PHE A 678 -4.92 -24.38 13.38
C PHE A 678 -3.71 -23.50 13.05
N VAL A 679 -3.64 -23.00 11.82
CA VAL A 679 -2.55 -22.13 11.35
C VAL A 679 -3.13 -20.79 10.90
N THR A 680 -2.68 -19.72 11.53
CA THR A 680 -3.08 -18.35 11.20
C THR A 680 -2.02 -17.66 10.33
N TYR A 681 -2.47 -16.70 9.52
CA TYR A 681 -1.64 -16.01 8.52
C TYR A 681 -1.51 -14.50 8.73
N HIS A 682 -2.04 -14.00 9.84
CA HIS A 682 -1.96 -12.59 10.23
C HIS A 682 -1.60 -12.49 11.71
N ASP A 683 -0.71 -11.56 12.05
CA ASP A 683 -0.09 -11.50 13.39
C ASP A 683 -1.10 -11.10 14.47
N ALA A 684 -2.07 -10.24 14.12
CA ALA A 684 -3.17 -9.84 15.01
C ALA A 684 -4.38 -10.82 15.01
N GLN A 685 -4.27 -11.99 14.39
CA GLN A 685 -5.33 -13.02 14.38
C GLN A 685 -5.37 -13.84 15.69
N ALA A 686 -4.38 -13.66 16.56
CA ALA A 686 -4.30 -14.32 17.85
C ALA A 686 -3.78 -13.37 18.94
N PHE A 687 -4.29 -13.55 20.16
CA PHE A 687 -3.83 -12.84 21.36
C PHE A 687 -3.36 -13.84 22.43
N ALA A 688 -2.15 -13.66 22.93
CA ALA A 688 -1.62 -14.44 24.04
C ALA A 688 -2.30 -13.96 25.34
N GLU A 689 -3.18 -14.76 25.91
CA GLU A 689 -4.00 -14.33 27.05
C GLU A 689 -3.39 -14.75 28.39
N TYR A 690 -2.86 -15.97 28.46
CA TYR A 690 -2.18 -16.49 29.64
C TYR A 690 -0.89 -17.21 29.26
N LEU A 691 0.15 -17.04 30.07
CA LEU A 691 1.34 -17.90 30.09
C LEU A 691 1.24 -18.84 31.29
N ILE A 692 1.30 -20.15 31.03
CA ILE A 692 1.28 -21.19 32.05
C ILE A 692 2.69 -21.74 32.19
N THR A 693 3.26 -21.66 33.39
CA THR A 693 4.56 -22.26 33.73
C THR A 693 4.33 -23.52 34.56
N TYR A 694 4.86 -24.66 34.13
CA TYR A 694 4.60 -25.97 34.74
C TYR A 694 5.83 -26.91 34.62
N LYS A 695 5.79 -28.07 35.27
CA LYS A 695 6.81 -29.13 35.18
C LYS A 695 6.25 -30.46 34.67
#